data_AF-A0A1S3YPC7-F1
#
_entry.id   AF-A0A1S3YPC7-F1
#
_cell.length_a   1.000
_cell.length_b   1.000
_cell.length_c   1.000
_cell.angle_alpha   90.00
_cell.angle_beta   90.00
_cell.angle_gamma   90.00
#
_symmetry.space_group_name_H-M   'P 1'
#
loop_
_entity.id
_entity.type
_entity.pdbx_description
1 polymer ?
#
loop_
_entity_poly.entity_id
_entity_poly.type
_entity_poly.pdbx_seq_one_letter_code
_entity_poly.pdbx_strand_id
1 'polypeptide(L)'
;MMKHIEDTHSPDGRDFDVKPLLHTIEDIVHRAPAAIPGHLHGGQAQAHLEALEEKVPHSGLSEILNYLAYPIHRISMELICKCANKEDPHSTTIALLHSLTTYAWDTKVAITFAAFAQQYGEFWLLVQQYPTNPLAKSVAIIKELPEIMERTDVLKPKFDAISDLINKMLDVTKCIIEFRDIRTSHHQYAITQELEMLINTAHISTAAYWTIRAAVMCAAIILNLIATGHEYMSTTSETWEISSLAHKLANILDLLRKVLNQCYQKIEEKRQHDAFEALLRLLRTPHIDNMKILSILIYSKDDQLPLFDGTHKRRVSLDVLRRKHVLLLLSDLDIAAEELFILHHMYAESKAQPSRPESNYEVVWIPVVDKRVTTWTEEKQMKFEQVQASMPWYSVAHPSMIDPAVIRYIKEIWGFNKKPQLVVLDPQGKETNNNAYHMLWIWGSLAFPFTKAREEALWREQTWNIELLADSIDQNIFTWIGEGKCICLYGGEDIEWIRAFTTATRAVANAARIPLEMLYVGKRNPKERVRKNSAIIQVENLSHVVQDQTLIWFFWERLESMWHSRTQQDIPGETDPILQEIVTILSYDGSDQGWAVFSRGLAEMTRGKGDLMVQVMRGFERWKHEVTDITEFVPSVDRQLRALHTPHHCTRLILPGTTGHIPERVVCAECSRPMEKFIMYSCCID
;
A
#
# COMPACT_ATOMS: atom_id res chain seq x y z
N MET A 1 39.46 30.62 5.93
CA MET A 1 39.57 29.32 5.22
C MET A 1 38.39 29.10 4.29
N MET A 2 37.18 28.71 4.73
CA MET A 2 36.05 28.37 3.82
C MET A 2 35.80 29.42 2.72
N LYS A 3 35.66 30.71 3.08
CA LYS A 3 35.47 31.76 2.08
C LYS A 3 36.54 31.76 0.96
N HIS A 4 37.82 31.62 1.31
CA HIS A 4 38.92 31.54 0.32
C HIS A 4 38.84 30.27 -0.56
N ILE A 5 38.24 29.18 -0.08
CA ILE A 5 37.97 27.99 -0.89
C ILE A 5 36.82 28.28 -1.86
N GLU A 6 35.77 28.96 -1.41
CA GLU A 6 34.62 29.37 -2.22
C GLU A 6 34.98 30.43 -3.27
N ASP A 7 35.88 31.37 -2.93
CA ASP A 7 36.47 32.36 -3.84
C ASP A 7 37.27 31.70 -5.00
N THR A 8 37.59 30.39 -4.94
CA THR A 8 38.18 29.62 -6.06
C THR A 8 37.16 29.04 -7.05
N HIS A 9 35.86 29.24 -6.85
CA HIS A 9 34.81 28.53 -7.58
C HIS A 9 33.91 29.49 -8.36
N SER A 10 34.14 29.55 -9.67
CA SER A 10 33.33 30.31 -10.62
C SER A 10 33.08 29.42 -11.84
N PRO A 11 32.16 28.44 -11.73
CA PRO A 11 31.95 27.44 -12.77
C PRO A 11 31.35 28.07 -14.04
N ASP A 12 31.84 27.66 -15.21
CA ASP A 12 31.46 28.27 -16.50
C ASP A 12 30.15 27.72 -17.11
N GLY A 13 29.40 26.92 -16.34
CA GLY A 13 28.13 26.31 -16.74
C GLY A 13 28.27 24.99 -17.51
N ARG A 14 29.49 24.53 -17.82
CA ARG A 14 29.70 23.18 -18.36
C ARG A 14 29.49 22.12 -17.28
N ASP A 15 28.67 21.14 -17.60
CA ASP A 15 28.40 19.94 -16.79
C ASP A 15 29.04 18.71 -17.44
N PHE A 16 29.58 17.80 -16.61
CA PHE A 16 30.32 16.63 -17.05
C PHE A 16 29.89 15.41 -16.22
N ASP A 17 29.42 14.34 -16.86
CA ASP A 17 29.19 13.08 -16.15
C ASP A 17 30.53 12.37 -15.88
N VAL A 18 31.13 12.69 -14.75
CA VAL A 18 32.42 12.14 -14.31
C VAL A 18 32.36 10.69 -13.83
N LYS A 19 31.19 10.01 -13.88
CA LYS A 19 31.08 8.61 -13.44
C LYS A 19 31.99 7.63 -14.19
N PRO A 20 32.15 7.65 -15.53
CA PRO A 20 33.05 6.72 -16.22
C PRO A 20 34.52 6.92 -15.81
N LEU A 21 34.90 8.17 -15.54
CA LEU A 21 36.23 8.51 -15.00
C LEU A 21 36.39 7.96 -13.57
N LEU A 22 35.37 8.06 -12.72
CA LEU A 22 35.39 7.52 -11.37
C LEU A 22 35.53 5.98 -11.35
N HIS A 23 34.81 5.26 -12.21
CA HIS A 23 34.98 3.80 -12.34
C HIS A 23 36.40 3.42 -12.78
N THR A 24 37.03 4.26 -13.62
CA THR A 24 38.44 4.08 -14.03
C THR A 24 39.41 4.32 -12.86
N ILE A 25 39.14 5.31 -12.00
CA ILE A 25 39.90 5.54 -10.76
C ILE A 25 39.75 4.34 -9.82
N GLU A 26 38.52 3.84 -9.63
CA GLU A 26 38.19 2.72 -8.75
C GLU A 26 38.91 1.42 -9.16
N ASP A 27 38.95 1.12 -10.46
CA ASP A 27 39.70 -0.03 -11.00
C ASP A 27 41.22 0.08 -10.70
N ILE A 28 41.83 1.25 -10.94
CA ILE A 28 43.24 1.50 -10.62
C ILE A 28 43.51 1.34 -9.12
N VAL A 29 42.65 1.92 -8.27
CA VAL A 29 42.77 1.88 -6.82
C VAL A 29 42.68 0.45 -6.27
N HIS A 30 41.82 -0.40 -6.84
CA HIS A 30 41.68 -1.79 -6.39
C HIS A 30 42.73 -2.75 -6.97
N ARG A 31 43.21 -2.55 -8.22
CA ARG A 31 44.26 -3.41 -8.82
C ARG A 31 45.67 -3.11 -8.29
N ALA A 32 45.95 -1.90 -7.81
CA ALA A 32 47.29 -1.49 -7.39
C ALA A 32 47.88 -2.27 -6.17
N PRO A 33 47.16 -2.46 -5.03
CA PRO A 33 47.74 -3.06 -3.81
C PRO A 33 47.93 -4.59 -3.87
N ALA A 34 47.36 -5.26 -4.86
CA ALA A 34 47.14 -6.72 -4.87
C ALA A 34 48.41 -7.59 -5.04
N ALA A 35 49.61 -7.01 -4.94
CA ALA A 35 50.86 -7.61 -5.41
C ALA A 35 52.02 -7.63 -4.40
N ILE A 36 51.77 -7.39 -3.10
CA ILE A 36 52.79 -7.60 -2.06
C ILE A 36 52.95 -9.12 -1.80
N PRO A 37 54.14 -9.72 -2.00
CA PRO A 37 54.36 -11.13 -1.69
C PRO A 37 54.08 -11.42 -0.21
N GLY A 38 53.15 -12.33 0.06
CA GLY A 38 52.73 -12.69 1.43
C GLY A 38 51.33 -12.24 1.83
N HIS A 39 50.59 -11.50 0.98
CA HIS A 39 49.18 -11.15 1.25
C HIS A 39 48.20 -12.32 1.02
N LEU A 40 48.35 -13.40 1.79
CA LEU A 40 47.42 -14.54 1.80
C LEU A 40 46.12 -14.19 2.54
N HIS A 41 45.20 -13.52 1.86
CA HIS A 41 43.76 -13.51 2.20
C HIS A 41 42.96 -13.99 0.99
N GLY A 42 42.38 -15.19 1.12
CA GLY A 42 41.86 -15.97 -0.01
C GLY A 42 40.42 -15.65 -0.41
N GLY A 43 40.06 -16.10 -1.63
CA GLY A 43 38.68 -16.16 -2.12
C GLY A 43 38.08 -14.81 -2.55
N GLN A 44 37.91 -13.88 -1.61
CA GLN A 44 37.07 -12.69 -1.83
C GLN A 44 37.68 -11.67 -2.82
N ALA A 45 39.01 -11.47 -2.79
CA ALA A 45 39.67 -10.54 -3.71
C ALA A 45 39.56 -10.99 -5.18
N GLN A 46 39.69 -12.30 -5.43
CA GLN A 46 39.62 -12.90 -6.77
C GLN A 46 38.22 -12.71 -7.38
N ALA A 47 37.17 -13.05 -6.63
CA ALA A 47 35.78 -12.90 -7.08
C ALA A 47 35.38 -11.42 -7.31
N HIS A 48 35.97 -10.48 -6.56
CA HIS A 48 35.71 -9.05 -6.75
C HIS A 48 36.45 -8.46 -7.96
N LEU A 49 37.59 -9.04 -8.36
CA LEU A 49 38.29 -8.70 -9.60
C LEU A 49 37.53 -9.23 -10.83
N GLU A 50 37.09 -10.49 -10.80
CA GLU A 50 36.32 -11.12 -11.88
C GLU A 50 34.98 -10.37 -12.10
N ALA A 51 34.30 -9.96 -11.03
CA ALA A 51 33.07 -9.17 -11.09
C ALA A 51 33.27 -7.67 -11.50
N LEU A 52 34.52 -7.23 -11.65
CA LEU A 52 34.87 -5.91 -12.21
C LEU A 52 35.06 -5.97 -13.73
N GLU A 53 35.57 -7.08 -14.27
CA GLU A 53 35.81 -7.24 -15.71
C GLU A 53 34.51 -7.35 -16.53
N GLU A 54 33.44 -7.96 -15.99
CA GLU A 54 32.11 -7.96 -16.62
C GLU A 54 31.45 -6.57 -16.67
N LYS A 55 31.94 -5.57 -15.90
CA LYS A 55 31.20 -4.33 -15.64
C LYS A 55 31.62 -3.11 -16.46
N VAL A 56 32.76 -3.13 -17.15
CA VAL A 56 33.33 -1.91 -17.78
C VAL A 56 32.53 -1.46 -19.01
N PRO A 57 31.74 -0.36 -18.94
CA PRO A 57 30.99 0.12 -20.08
C PRO A 57 31.82 1.23 -20.75
N HIS A 58 32.57 0.89 -21.81
CA HIS A 58 33.45 1.86 -22.49
C HIS A 58 32.70 3.05 -23.16
N SER A 59 31.37 3.01 -23.22
CA SER A 59 30.50 4.12 -23.64
C SER A 59 30.67 5.35 -22.72
N GLY A 60 30.88 6.54 -23.31
CA GLY A 60 30.98 7.81 -22.60
C GLY A 60 32.39 8.17 -22.08
N LEU A 61 33.22 7.20 -21.70
CA LEU A 61 34.58 7.49 -21.21
C LEU A 61 35.45 8.19 -22.27
N SER A 62 35.37 7.76 -23.53
CA SER A 62 36.10 8.39 -24.64
C SER A 62 35.64 9.85 -24.88
N GLU A 63 34.35 10.13 -24.69
CA GLU A 63 33.77 11.45 -24.92
C GLU A 63 34.20 12.46 -23.84
N ILE A 64 34.15 12.06 -22.57
CA ILE A 64 34.59 12.94 -21.47
C ILE A 64 36.11 13.15 -21.46
N LEU A 65 36.90 12.14 -21.85
CA LEU A 65 38.36 12.29 -21.95
C LEU A 65 38.78 13.30 -23.03
N ASN A 66 38.02 13.49 -24.12
CA ASN A 66 38.30 14.55 -25.10
C ASN A 66 38.33 15.97 -24.48
N TYR A 67 37.62 16.17 -23.36
CA TYR A 67 37.59 17.44 -22.62
C TYR A 67 38.50 17.44 -21.38
N LEU A 68 38.57 16.31 -20.67
CA LEU A 68 39.24 16.23 -19.36
C LEU A 68 40.67 15.68 -19.39
N ALA A 69 41.13 15.01 -20.46
CA ALA A 69 42.48 14.43 -20.49
C ALA A 69 43.61 15.47 -20.35
N TYR A 70 43.50 16.63 -21.02
CA TYR A 70 44.48 17.72 -20.85
C TYR A 70 44.46 18.33 -19.45
N PRO A 71 43.29 18.69 -18.85
CA PRO A 71 43.21 19.04 -17.44
C PRO A 71 43.83 18.01 -16.48
N ILE A 72 43.53 16.72 -16.64
CA ILE A 72 44.07 15.63 -15.81
C ILE A 72 45.61 15.58 -15.92
N HIS A 73 46.14 15.57 -17.14
CA HIS A 73 47.58 15.56 -17.37
C HIS A 73 48.28 16.80 -16.79
N ARG A 74 47.70 18.00 -16.97
CA ARG A 74 48.22 19.25 -16.43
C ARG A 74 48.26 19.23 -14.89
N ILE A 75 47.19 18.77 -14.25
CA ILE A 75 47.11 18.64 -12.79
C ILE A 75 48.11 17.57 -12.28
N SER A 76 48.34 16.50 -13.03
CA SER A 76 49.36 15.50 -12.71
C SER A 76 50.77 16.11 -12.69
N MET A 77 51.10 16.96 -13.68
CA MET A 77 52.36 17.70 -13.70
C MET A 77 52.44 18.77 -12.58
N GLU A 78 51.35 19.50 -12.32
CA GLU A 78 51.26 20.47 -11.21
C GLU A 78 51.51 19.78 -9.85
N LEU A 79 50.94 18.60 -9.61
CA LEU A 79 51.18 17.78 -8.42
C LEU A 79 52.67 17.41 -8.27
N ILE A 80 53.29 16.83 -9.31
CA ILE A 80 54.70 16.41 -9.26
C ILE A 80 55.62 17.61 -8.96
N CYS A 81 55.45 18.72 -9.70
CA CYS A 81 56.31 19.89 -9.51
C CYS A 81 56.15 20.55 -8.13
N LYS A 82 54.91 20.69 -7.62
CA LYS A 82 54.68 21.36 -6.32
C LYS A 82 55.08 20.50 -5.13
N CYS A 83 54.86 19.19 -5.21
CA CYS A 83 55.31 18.25 -4.18
C CYS A 83 56.85 18.16 -4.15
N ALA A 84 57.53 18.16 -5.31
CA ALA A 84 59.01 18.18 -5.37
C ALA A 84 59.61 19.43 -4.70
N ASN A 85 58.97 20.60 -4.89
CA ASN A 85 59.39 21.86 -4.28
C ASN A 85 59.13 21.94 -2.76
N LYS A 86 58.50 20.92 -2.16
CA LYS A 86 58.08 20.90 -0.75
C LYS A 86 57.21 22.10 -0.36
N GLU A 87 56.36 22.56 -1.28
CA GLU A 87 55.34 23.57 -0.99
C GLU A 87 54.35 23.07 0.09
N ASP A 88 53.81 23.98 0.90
CA ASP A 88 52.81 23.61 1.91
C ASP A 88 51.56 22.97 1.23
N PRO A 89 51.03 21.86 1.78
CA PRO A 89 49.85 21.20 1.21
C PRO A 89 48.59 22.07 1.17
N HIS A 90 48.42 23.10 2.02
CA HIS A 90 47.30 24.04 1.88
C HIS A 90 47.46 24.91 0.63
N SER A 91 48.62 25.53 0.48
CA SER A 91 49.00 26.38 -0.67
C SER A 91 48.89 25.61 -1.99
N THR A 92 49.39 24.36 -2.03
CA THR A 92 49.24 23.47 -3.18
C THR A 92 47.76 23.17 -3.49
N THR A 93 46.96 22.80 -2.48
CA THR A 93 45.52 22.53 -2.65
C THR A 93 44.77 23.74 -3.21
N ILE A 94 45.05 24.94 -2.70
CA ILE A 94 44.44 26.19 -3.17
C ILE A 94 44.87 26.53 -4.60
N ALA A 95 46.14 26.27 -4.97
CA ALA A 95 46.63 26.48 -6.34
C ALA A 95 45.90 25.57 -7.35
N LEU A 96 45.72 24.27 -7.05
CA LEU A 96 44.97 23.34 -7.90
C LEU A 96 43.48 23.75 -8.01
N LEU A 97 42.88 24.20 -6.91
CA LEU A 97 41.50 24.70 -6.90
C LEU A 97 41.31 25.95 -7.77
N HIS A 98 42.31 26.83 -7.84
CA HIS A 98 42.35 27.96 -8.77
C HIS A 98 42.63 27.53 -10.22
N SER A 99 43.55 26.60 -10.47
CA SER A 99 43.83 26.14 -11.84
C SER A 99 42.66 25.35 -12.46
N LEU A 100 41.70 24.91 -11.62
CA LEU A 100 40.41 24.32 -12.01
C LEU A 100 39.19 25.23 -11.75
N THR A 101 39.35 26.55 -11.59
CA THR A 101 38.28 27.50 -11.15
C THR A 101 36.92 27.31 -11.85
N THR A 102 36.94 27.05 -13.17
CA THR A 102 35.77 26.97 -14.04
C THR A 102 34.99 25.65 -13.98
N TYR A 103 35.47 24.66 -13.22
CA TYR A 103 34.80 23.36 -13.07
C TYR A 103 33.91 23.28 -11.81
N ALA A 104 32.86 22.46 -11.89
CA ALA A 104 32.02 22.07 -10.76
C ALA A 104 32.83 21.29 -9.69
N TRP A 105 32.34 21.21 -8.44
CA TRP A 105 33.11 20.63 -7.33
C TRP A 105 33.40 19.13 -7.50
N ASP A 106 32.41 18.37 -7.96
CA ASP A 106 32.51 16.99 -8.45
C ASP A 106 33.65 16.84 -9.46
N THR A 107 33.66 17.68 -10.50
CA THR A 107 34.61 17.63 -11.60
C THR A 107 36.01 18.09 -11.16
N LYS A 108 36.12 19.09 -10.27
CA LYS A 108 37.39 19.48 -9.62
C LYS A 108 38.01 18.31 -8.87
N VAL A 109 37.22 17.56 -8.10
CA VAL A 109 37.68 16.37 -7.37
C VAL A 109 38.04 15.25 -8.35
N ALA A 110 37.18 14.94 -9.32
CA ALA A 110 37.40 13.87 -10.29
C ALA A 110 38.66 14.07 -11.15
N ILE A 111 38.92 15.30 -11.63
CA ILE A 111 40.16 15.64 -12.38
C ILE A 111 41.39 15.45 -11.48
N THR A 112 41.35 15.97 -10.24
CA THR A 112 42.49 15.85 -9.31
C THR A 112 42.75 14.40 -8.92
N PHE A 113 41.69 13.65 -8.64
CA PHE A 113 41.81 12.26 -8.20
C PHE A 113 42.21 11.34 -9.37
N ALA A 114 41.77 11.61 -10.61
CA ALA A 114 42.31 10.94 -11.79
C ALA A 114 43.81 11.20 -11.98
N ALA A 115 44.26 12.46 -11.80
CA ALA A 115 45.66 12.84 -11.90
C ALA A 115 46.54 12.14 -10.84
N PHE A 116 46.05 12.04 -9.60
CA PHE A 116 46.71 11.25 -8.55
C PHE A 116 46.66 9.74 -8.83
N ALA A 117 45.51 9.20 -9.25
CA ALA A 117 45.33 7.78 -9.54
C ALA A 117 46.24 7.32 -10.69
N GLN A 118 46.49 8.18 -11.69
CA GLN A 118 47.51 7.93 -12.71
C GLN A 118 48.90 7.70 -12.07
N GLN A 119 49.34 8.59 -11.18
CA GLN A 119 50.65 8.47 -10.51
C GLN A 119 50.74 7.23 -9.59
N TYR A 120 49.67 6.95 -8.86
CA TYR A 120 49.55 5.76 -8.00
C TYR A 120 49.59 4.47 -8.84
N GLY A 121 48.84 4.43 -9.94
CA GLY A 121 48.83 3.32 -10.89
C GLY A 121 50.18 3.11 -11.60
N GLU A 122 50.82 4.18 -12.07
CA GLU A 122 52.17 4.12 -12.67
C GLU A 122 53.22 3.59 -11.68
N PHE A 123 53.14 3.98 -10.40
CA PHE A 123 54.02 3.46 -9.35
C PHE A 123 53.80 1.96 -9.12
N TRP A 124 52.55 1.54 -8.85
CA TRP A 124 52.26 0.13 -8.55
C TRP A 124 52.42 -0.79 -9.76
N LEU A 125 52.11 -0.33 -10.97
CA LEU A 125 52.37 -1.09 -12.20
C LEU A 125 53.87 -1.33 -12.40
N LEU A 126 54.72 -0.36 -12.07
CA LEU A 126 56.17 -0.52 -12.11
C LEU A 126 56.67 -1.52 -11.06
N VAL A 127 56.14 -1.47 -9.83
CA VAL A 127 56.41 -2.46 -8.76
C VAL A 127 55.99 -3.87 -9.21
N GLN A 128 54.80 -4.01 -9.79
CA GLN A 128 54.23 -5.29 -10.26
C GLN A 128 55.03 -5.90 -11.42
N GLN A 129 55.49 -5.07 -12.37
CA GLN A 129 56.18 -5.53 -13.58
C GLN A 129 57.71 -5.65 -13.41
N TYR A 130 58.29 -5.08 -12.34
CA TYR A 130 59.73 -5.14 -12.06
C TYR A 130 60.37 -6.55 -12.14
N PRO A 131 59.75 -7.64 -11.62
CA PRO A 131 60.35 -8.97 -11.65
C PRO A 131 60.33 -9.64 -13.03
N THR A 132 59.41 -9.25 -13.91
CA THR A 132 59.04 -9.98 -15.14
C THR A 132 59.36 -9.25 -16.43
N ASN A 133 59.35 -7.92 -16.43
CA ASN A 133 59.43 -7.09 -17.63
C ASN A 133 60.77 -6.33 -17.70
N PRO A 134 61.62 -6.57 -18.72
CA PRO A 134 62.92 -5.90 -18.85
C PRO A 134 62.86 -4.37 -18.94
N LEU A 135 61.79 -3.80 -19.52
CA LEU A 135 61.61 -2.35 -19.60
C LEU A 135 61.25 -1.78 -18.21
N ALA A 136 60.33 -2.43 -17.49
CA ALA A 136 60.00 -2.07 -16.11
C ALA A 136 61.23 -2.16 -15.22
N LYS A 137 62.07 -3.19 -15.39
CA LYS A 137 63.33 -3.33 -14.64
C LYS A 137 64.29 -2.16 -14.87
N SER A 138 64.49 -1.72 -16.11
CA SER A 138 65.33 -0.55 -16.42
C SER A 138 64.78 0.75 -15.83
N VAL A 139 63.46 0.97 -15.90
CA VAL A 139 62.81 2.17 -15.34
C VAL A 139 62.82 2.16 -13.80
N ALA A 140 62.65 0.98 -13.18
CA ALA A 140 62.72 0.80 -11.73
C ALA A 140 64.11 1.08 -11.16
N ILE A 141 65.18 0.68 -11.87
CA ILE A 141 66.57 1.00 -11.48
C ILE A 141 66.79 2.52 -11.49
N ILE A 142 66.28 3.24 -12.50
CA ILE A 142 66.39 4.71 -12.59
C ILE A 142 65.58 5.42 -11.47
N LYS A 143 64.56 4.77 -10.91
CA LYS A 143 63.75 5.26 -9.78
C LYS A 143 64.17 4.70 -8.41
N GLU A 144 65.34 4.06 -8.32
CA GLU A 144 65.87 3.40 -7.10
C GLU A 144 64.90 2.42 -6.41
N LEU A 145 63.90 1.93 -7.16
CA LEU A 145 62.79 1.13 -6.67
C LEU A 145 63.20 -0.17 -5.94
N PRO A 146 64.26 -0.90 -6.35
CA PRO A 146 64.67 -2.13 -5.66
C PRO A 146 65.00 -1.92 -4.18
N GLU A 147 65.66 -0.80 -3.83
CA GLU A 147 66.06 -0.49 -2.45
C GLU A 147 64.84 -0.13 -1.57
N ILE A 148 63.80 0.45 -2.18
CA ILE A 148 62.50 0.69 -1.54
C ILE A 148 61.79 -0.65 -1.28
N MET A 149 61.86 -1.60 -2.23
CA MET A 149 61.23 -2.92 -2.09
C MET A 149 61.91 -3.81 -1.04
N GLU A 150 63.21 -3.68 -0.80
CA GLU A 150 63.90 -4.36 0.32
C GLU A 150 63.38 -3.94 1.70
N ARG A 151 62.69 -2.78 1.80
CA ARG A 151 62.08 -2.27 3.04
C ARG A 151 60.57 -2.48 3.13
N THR A 152 59.99 -3.36 2.30
CA THR A 152 58.53 -3.55 2.20
C THR A 152 57.85 -3.77 3.55
N ASP A 153 58.42 -4.58 4.46
CA ASP A 153 57.82 -4.84 5.78
C ASP A 153 57.73 -3.59 6.68
N VAL A 154 58.67 -2.64 6.54
CA VAL A 154 58.70 -1.39 7.29
C VAL A 154 57.76 -0.34 6.68
N LEU A 155 57.61 -0.36 5.35
CA LEU A 155 56.75 0.57 4.61
C LEU A 155 55.28 0.10 4.54
N LYS A 156 55.01 -1.20 4.73
CA LYS A 156 53.66 -1.78 4.65
C LYS A 156 52.60 -1.02 5.47
N PRO A 157 52.79 -0.70 6.77
CA PRO A 157 51.78 0.06 7.52
C PRO A 157 51.48 1.45 6.95
N LYS A 158 52.43 2.04 6.22
CA LYS A 158 52.25 3.33 5.53
C LYS A 158 51.50 3.17 4.21
N PHE A 159 51.76 2.10 3.45
CA PHE A 159 50.94 1.76 2.28
C PHE A 159 49.51 1.38 2.67
N ASP A 160 49.32 0.65 3.77
CA ASP A 160 47.99 0.32 4.32
C ASP A 160 47.23 1.60 4.74
N ALA A 161 47.89 2.56 5.40
CA ALA A 161 47.30 3.85 5.77
C ALA A 161 46.99 4.75 4.55
N ILE A 162 47.85 4.75 3.51
CA ILE A 162 47.56 5.40 2.23
C ILE A 162 46.36 4.74 1.54
N SER A 163 46.25 3.41 1.59
CA SER A 163 45.13 2.67 1.03
C SER A 163 43.81 3.04 1.71
N ASP A 164 43.73 3.09 3.05
CA ASP A 164 42.51 3.56 3.73
C ASP A 164 42.15 5.00 3.34
N LEU A 165 43.14 5.91 3.31
CA LEU A 165 42.91 7.30 2.92
C LEU A 165 42.36 7.42 1.48
N ILE A 166 42.91 6.65 0.52
CA ILE A 166 42.43 6.61 -0.87
C ILE A 166 41.01 6.03 -0.94
N ASN A 167 40.69 5.00 -0.16
CA ASN A 167 39.33 4.46 -0.08
C ASN A 167 38.36 5.50 0.52
N LYS A 168 38.76 6.29 1.52
CA LYS A 168 37.93 7.42 2.02
C LYS A 168 37.75 8.52 0.96
N MET A 169 38.79 8.81 0.16
CA MET A 169 38.67 9.75 -0.97
C MET A 169 37.68 9.26 -2.01
N LEU A 170 37.67 7.95 -2.33
CA LEU A 170 36.72 7.34 -3.26
C LEU A 170 35.28 7.42 -2.74
N ASP A 171 35.04 7.01 -1.50
CA ASP A 171 33.73 7.12 -0.86
C ASP A 171 33.19 8.57 -0.82
N VAL A 172 34.04 9.54 -0.45
CA VAL A 172 33.64 10.96 -0.44
C VAL A 172 33.39 11.49 -1.87
N THR A 173 34.18 11.07 -2.86
CA THR A 173 33.99 11.47 -4.27
C THR A 173 32.67 10.90 -4.82
N LYS A 174 32.33 9.65 -4.51
CA LYS A 174 31.03 9.03 -4.85
C LYS A 174 29.87 9.87 -4.31
N CYS A 175 29.85 10.20 -3.02
CA CYS A 175 28.79 11.02 -2.45
C CYS A 175 28.73 12.46 -3.00
N ILE A 176 29.86 13.09 -3.35
CA ILE A 176 29.86 14.39 -4.03
C ILE A 176 29.16 14.32 -5.39
N ILE A 177 29.39 13.24 -6.15
CA ILE A 177 28.77 13.02 -7.47
C ILE A 177 27.27 12.70 -7.32
N GLU A 178 26.87 11.93 -6.31
CA GLU A 178 25.44 11.69 -5.97
C GLU A 178 24.71 13.01 -5.65
N PHE A 179 25.35 13.95 -4.94
CA PHE A 179 24.79 15.30 -4.73
C PHE A 179 24.70 16.15 -6.00
N ARG A 180 25.62 15.97 -6.97
CA ARG A 180 25.50 16.58 -8.31
C ARG A 180 24.32 15.98 -9.07
N ASP A 181 24.14 14.66 -9.03
CA ASP A 181 23.02 13.98 -9.68
C ASP A 181 21.65 14.41 -9.11
N ILE A 182 21.54 14.62 -7.81
CA ILE A 182 20.32 15.17 -7.19
C ILE A 182 20.00 16.58 -7.73
N ARG A 183 21.02 17.39 -8.06
CA ARG A 183 20.82 18.72 -8.67
C ARG A 183 20.49 18.63 -10.17
N THR A 184 21.06 17.68 -10.92
CA THR A 184 20.91 17.62 -12.40
C THR A 184 19.75 16.74 -12.86
N SER A 185 19.49 15.59 -12.23
CA SER A 185 18.46 14.64 -12.69
C SER A 185 17.02 15.13 -12.47
N HIS A 186 16.79 16.03 -11.51
CA HIS A 186 15.45 16.52 -11.14
C HIS A 186 14.93 17.68 -12.01
N HIS A 187 15.37 17.82 -13.27
CA HIS A 187 14.80 18.81 -14.21
C HIS A 187 13.29 18.64 -14.47
N GLN A 188 12.67 17.52 -14.06
CA GLN A 188 11.23 17.28 -14.14
C GLN A 188 10.45 17.68 -12.86
N TYR A 189 11.14 17.93 -11.75
CA TYR A 189 10.54 18.30 -10.46
C TYR A 189 11.31 19.48 -9.86
N ALA A 190 10.75 20.69 -9.92
CA ALA A 190 11.39 21.89 -9.39
C ALA A 190 11.93 21.67 -7.97
N ILE A 191 13.25 21.85 -7.79
CA ILE A 191 13.95 21.68 -6.52
C ILE A 191 13.28 22.59 -5.49
N THR A 192 12.90 22.04 -4.33
CA THR A 192 12.30 22.85 -3.28
C THR A 192 13.39 23.65 -2.56
N GLN A 193 13.06 24.86 -2.12
CA GLN A 193 13.93 25.67 -1.28
C GLN A 193 14.41 24.90 -0.03
N GLU A 194 13.58 23.99 0.50
CA GLU A 194 13.97 23.07 1.58
C GLU A 194 15.05 22.07 1.19
N LEU A 195 15.01 21.52 -0.02
CA LEU A 195 16.01 20.59 -0.53
C LEU A 195 17.32 21.31 -0.85
N GLU A 196 17.25 22.54 -1.38
CA GLU A 196 18.44 23.41 -1.54
C GLU A 196 19.09 23.74 -0.19
N MET A 197 18.31 24.19 0.80
CA MET A 197 18.81 24.43 2.16
C MET A 197 19.47 23.19 2.75
N LEU A 198 18.86 22.01 2.58
CA LEU A 198 19.40 20.74 3.06
C LEU A 198 20.73 20.39 2.39
N ILE A 199 20.82 20.41 1.05
CA ILE A 199 22.07 20.11 0.33
C ILE A 199 23.16 21.13 0.69
N ASN A 200 22.82 22.39 0.97
CA ASN A 200 23.81 23.38 1.39
C ASN A 200 24.44 23.08 2.76
N THR A 201 23.77 22.31 3.65
CA THR A 201 24.38 21.80 4.90
C THR A 201 25.42 20.70 4.68
N ALA A 202 25.49 20.10 3.48
CA ALA A 202 26.50 19.09 3.16
C ALA A 202 27.92 19.68 3.00
N HIS A 203 28.05 21.01 2.90
CA HIS A 203 29.33 21.73 2.75
C HIS A 203 30.26 21.12 1.67
N ILE A 204 29.73 20.88 0.47
CA ILE A 204 30.41 20.20 -0.64
C ILE A 204 31.79 20.84 -0.98
N SER A 205 31.91 22.17 -0.89
CA SER A 205 33.17 22.91 -1.05
C SER A 205 34.27 22.46 -0.06
N THR A 206 33.88 22.15 1.18
CA THR A 206 34.78 21.63 2.22
C THR A 206 35.14 20.16 1.96
N ALA A 207 34.17 19.32 1.57
CA ALA A 207 34.43 17.93 1.24
C ALA A 207 35.39 17.80 0.04
N ALA A 208 35.18 18.58 -1.01
CA ALA A 208 36.06 18.65 -2.17
C ALA A 208 37.47 19.12 -1.80
N TYR A 209 37.60 20.20 -1.00
CA TYR A 209 38.90 20.69 -0.52
C TYR A 209 39.69 19.62 0.25
N TRP A 210 39.07 18.90 1.21
CA TRP A 210 39.80 17.87 1.98
C TRP A 210 40.16 16.64 1.12
N THR A 211 39.35 16.30 0.12
CA THR A 211 39.63 15.20 -0.82
C THR A 211 40.80 15.54 -1.75
N ILE A 212 40.83 16.77 -2.28
CA ILE A 212 41.94 17.29 -3.09
C ILE A 212 43.22 17.41 -2.24
N ARG A 213 43.13 17.86 -0.98
CA ARG A 213 44.27 17.86 -0.05
C ARG A 213 44.80 16.44 0.20
N ALA A 214 43.92 15.44 0.31
CA ALA A 214 44.35 14.06 0.48
C ALA A 214 45.10 13.53 -0.76
N ALA A 215 44.63 13.84 -1.97
CA ALA A 215 45.36 13.54 -3.21
C ALA A 215 46.77 14.19 -3.22
N VAL A 216 46.88 15.46 -2.80
CA VAL A 216 48.16 16.18 -2.67
C VAL A 216 49.09 15.51 -1.65
N MET A 217 48.58 15.11 -0.47
CA MET A 217 49.39 14.42 0.55
C MET A 217 49.89 13.06 0.05
N CYS A 218 49.01 12.24 -0.55
CA CYS A 218 49.39 10.94 -1.10
C CYS A 218 50.40 11.08 -2.25
N ALA A 219 50.22 12.05 -3.16
CA ALA A 219 51.19 12.35 -4.22
C ALA A 219 52.56 12.70 -3.64
N ALA A 220 52.61 13.58 -2.63
CA ALA A 220 53.85 13.98 -1.97
C ALA A 220 54.58 12.80 -1.32
N ILE A 221 53.88 11.86 -0.69
CA ILE A 221 54.49 10.69 -0.06
C ILE A 221 55.07 9.74 -1.11
N ILE A 222 54.35 9.45 -2.18
CA ILE A 222 54.83 8.58 -3.28
C ILE A 222 56.04 9.22 -3.98
N LEU A 223 56.00 10.54 -4.21
CA LEU A 223 57.10 11.26 -4.83
C LEU A 223 58.34 11.30 -3.93
N ASN A 224 58.18 11.52 -2.62
CA ASN A 224 59.30 11.48 -1.66
C ASN A 224 59.93 10.07 -1.58
N LEU A 225 59.11 9.02 -1.59
CA LEU A 225 59.59 7.62 -1.67
C LEU A 225 60.50 7.40 -2.89
N ILE A 226 60.06 7.84 -4.08
CA ILE A 226 60.84 7.73 -5.33
C ILE A 226 62.09 8.62 -5.30
N ALA A 227 62.01 9.82 -4.70
CA ALA A 227 63.05 10.85 -4.79
C ALA A 227 64.13 10.79 -3.68
N THR A 228 63.97 9.93 -2.67
CA THR A 228 64.95 9.80 -1.56
C THR A 228 65.38 8.36 -1.25
N GLY A 229 64.92 7.38 -2.01
CA GLY A 229 65.47 6.01 -2.05
C GLY A 229 65.77 5.42 -0.67
N HIS A 230 67.02 5.01 -0.45
CA HIS A 230 67.49 4.45 0.82
C HIS A 230 67.61 5.47 1.97
N GLU A 231 67.64 6.78 1.73
CA GLU A 231 67.66 7.79 2.80
C GLU A 231 66.26 8.08 3.39
N TYR A 232 65.19 7.57 2.76
CA TYR A 232 63.82 7.82 3.22
C TYR A 232 63.52 7.21 4.60
N MET A 233 63.66 8.03 5.65
CA MET A 233 63.18 7.73 7.00
C MET A 233 61.79 8.34 7.20
N SER A 234 60.76 7.51 7.28
CA SER A 234 59.39 7.96 7.54
C SER A 234 59.31 8.67 8.89
N THR A 235 58.92 9.95 8.89
CA THR A 235 58.65 10.66 10.15
C THR A 235 57.36 10.14 10.79
N THR A 236 57.25 10.26 12.12
CA THR A 236 56.00 9.99 12.83
C THR A 236 54.91 11.02 12.55
N SER A 237 55.30 12.24 12.11
CA SER A 237 54.34 13.29 11.70
C SER A 237 53.54 12.85 10.47
N GLU A 238 54.21 12.39 9.41
CA GLU A 238 53.53 11.96 8.18
C GLU A 238 52.49 10.88 8.41
N THR A 239 52.82 9.83 9.17
CA THR A 239 51.89 8.72 9.45
C THR A 239 50.69 9.18 10.30
N TRP A 240 50.91 10.12 11.22
CA TRP A 240 49.83 10.76 11.98
C TRP A 240 48.96 11.65 11.12
N GLU A 241 49.54 12.42 10.20
CA GLU A 241 48.81 13.29 9.27
C GLU A 241 47.92 12.51 8.29
N ILE A 242 48.41 11.38 7.74
CA ILE A 242 47.61 10.46 6.91
C ILE A 242 46.38 9.98 7.70
N SER A 243 46.60 9.45 8.90
CA SER A 243 45.56 8.89 9.76
C SER A 243 44.54 9.95 10.21
N SER A 244 45.02 11.15 10.54
CA SER A 244 44.22 12.32 10.90
C SER A 244 43.34 12.78 9.73
N LEU A 245 43.88 12.77 8.51
CA LEU A 245 43.15 13.12 7.29
C LEU A 245 42.13 12.03 6.88
N ALA A 246 42.45 10.75 7.06
CA ALA A 246 41.53 9.64 6.81
C ALA A 246 40.32 9.68 7.77
N HIS A 247 40.57 9.87 9.07
CA HIS A 247 39.49 10.09 10.05
C HIS A 247 38.67 11.36 9.73
N LYS A 248 39.30 12.42 9.22
CA LYS A 248 38.60 13.63 8.80
C LYS A 248 37.71 13.42 7.59
N LEU A 249 38.15 12.66 6.58
CA LEU A 249 37.31 12.28 5.45
C LEU A 249 36.18 11.34 5.88
N ALA A 250 36.39 10.43 6.83
CA ALA A 250 35.32 9.60 7.40
C ALA A 250 34.24 10.45 8.10
N ASN A 251 34.63 11.42 8.94
CA ASN A 251 33.67 12.33 9.59
C ASN A 251 32.90 13.20 8.58
N ILE A 252 33.51 13.56 7.45
CA ILE A 252 32.84 14.26 6.33
C ILE A 252 31.88 13.30 5.62
N LEU A 253 32.31 12.07 5.33
CA LEU A 253 31.52 11.04 4.66
C LEU A 253 30.23 10.69 5.42
N ASP A 254 30.30 10.57 6.75
CA ASP A 254 29.13 10.30 7.59
C ASP A 254 28.12 11.47 7.57
N LEU A 255 28.62 12.72 7.54
CA LEU A 255 27.77 13.90 7.33
C LEU A 255 27.13 13.89 5.94
N LEU A 256 27.91 13.64 4.88
CA LEU A 256 27.43 13.58 3.50
C LEU A 256 26.34 12.51 3.36
N ARG A 257 26.60 11.27 3.80
CA ARG A 257 25.65 10.14 3.76
C ARG A 257 24.37 10.45 4.56
N LYS A 258 24.48 11.10 5.72
CA LYS A 258 23.32 11.52 6.51
C LYS A 258 22.44 12.53 5.77
N VAL A 259 23.05 13.57 5.19
CA VAL A 259 22.31 14.59 4.42
C VAL A 259 21.74 14.00 3.12
N LEU A 260 22.47 13.10 2.45
CA LEU A 260 22.03 12.40 1.24
C LEU A 260 20.76 11.57 1.49
N ASN A 261 20.74 10.78 2.57
CA ASN A 261 19.56 10.01 2.97
C ASN A 261 18.35 10.91 3.26
N GLN A 262 18.55 12.07 3.88
CA GLN A 262 17.50 13.06 4.11
C GLN A 262 17.03 13.72 2.80
N CYS A 263 17.91 13.92 1.82
CA CYS A 263 17.54 14.38 0.49
C CYS A 263 16.63 13.37 -0.21
N TYR A 264 17.03 12.08 -0.26
CA TYR A 264 16.20 11.03 -0.88
C TYR A 264 14.84 10.88 -0.21
N GLN A 265 14.77 10.98 1.13
CA GLN A 265 13.50 10.99 1.84
C GLN A 265 12.60 12.15 1.35
N LYS A 266 13.10 13.39 1.34
CA LYS A 266 12.31 14.56 0.89
C LYS A 266 11.92 14.51 -0.59
N ILE A 267 12.77 13.94 -1.44
CA ILE A 267 12.49 13.74 -2.87
C ILE A 267 11.31 12.79 -3.05
N GLU A 268 11.31 11.65 -2.35
CA GLU A 268 10.24 10.66 -2.42
C GLU A 268 8.94 11.16 -1.76
N GLU A 269 9.02 11.89 -0.63
CA GLU A 269 7.88 12.57 0.00
C GLU A 269 7.22 13.57 -0.97
N LYS A 270 8.00 14.42 -1.63
CA LYS A 270 7.48 15.35 -2.65
C LYS A 270 6.88 14.62 -3.84
N ARG A 271 7.59 13.63 -4.39
CA ARG A 271 7.13 12.84 -5.54
C ARG A 271 5.76 12.20 -5.27
N GLN A 272 5.53 11.69 -4.07
CA GLN A 272 4.26 11.12 -3.64
C GLN A 272 3.16 12.18 -3.45
N HIS A 273 3.50 13.37 -2.97
CA HIS A 273 2.56 14.49 -2.91
C HIS A 273 2.15 14.97 -4.30
N ASP A 274 3.12 15.17 -5.21
CA ASP A 274 2.88 15.57 -6.59
C ASP A 274 2.04 14.52 -7.36
N ALA A 275 2.28 13.22 -7.10
CA ALA A 275 1.48 12.12 -7.66
C ALA A 275 0.05 12.08 -7.10
N PHE A 276 -0.14 12.33 -5.79
CA PHE A 276 -1.45 12.41 -5.16
C PHE A 276 -2.26 13.62 -5.66
N GLU A 277 -1.62 14.77 -5.85
CA GLU A 277 -2.21 15.96 -6.48
C GLU A 277 -2.57 15.71 -7.95
N ALA A 278 -1.72 15.01 -8.71
CA ALA A 278 -2.04 14.61 -10.08
C ALA A 278 -3.27 13.70 -10.15
N LEU A 279 -3.36 12.71 -9.23
CA LEU A 279 -4.51 11.80 -9.12
C LEU A 279 -5.80 12.55 -8.76
N LEU A 280 -5.75 13.47 -7.77
CA LEU A 280 -6.87 14.35 -7.41
C LEU A 280 -7.38 15.20 -8.57
N ARG A 281 -6.48 15.73 -9.40
CA ARG A 281 -6.85 16.52 -10.58
C ARG A 281 -7.45 15.64 -11.67
N LEU A 282 -6.87 14.48 -11.92
CA LEU A 282 -7.28 13.58 -12.99
C LEU A 282 -8.65 12.93 -12.72
N LEU A 283 -8.95 12.52 -11.48
CA LEU A 283 -10.27 12.01 -11.10
C LEU A 283 -11.38 13.08 -11.12
N ARG A 284 -11.02 14.38 -11.12
CA ARG A 284 -11.96 15.50 -11.27
C ARG A 284 -12.17 15.96 -12.71
N THR A 285 -11.22 15.72 -13.61
CA THR A 285 -11.38 16.03 -15.05
C THR A 285 -12.21 14.95 -15.76
N PRO A 286 -13.11 15.31 -16.70
CA PRO A 286 -13.78 14.33 -17.56
C PRO A 286 -12.81 13.77 -18.60
N HIS A 287 -12.94 12.49 -18.95
CA HIS A 287 -12.14 11.81 -19.97
C HIS A 287 -13.02 11.24 -21.09
N ILE A 288 -12.38 10.85 -22.20
CA ILE A 288 -13.05 10.22 -23.36
C ILE A 288 -13.50 8.80 -23.02
N ASP A 289 -12.69 8.08 -22.24
CA ASP A 289 -13.04 6.82 -21.60
C ASP A 289 -12.25 6.58 -20.30
N ASN A 290 -12.66 5.57 -19.56
CA ASN A 290 -12.13 5.18 -18.25
C ASN A 290 -10.66 4.74 -18.23
N MET A 291 -10.01 4.51 -19.39
CA MET A 291 -8.66 3.92 -19.45
C MET A 291 -7.62 4.72 -18.69
N LYS A 292 -7.65 6.06 -18.82
CA LYS A 292 -6.67 6.96 -18.20
C LYS A 292 -6.75 6.99 -16.67
N ILE A 293 -7.91 6.68 -16.10
CA ILE A 293 -8.09 6.52 -14.66
C ILE A 293 -7.61 5.13 -14.22
N LEU A 294 -8.05 4.09 -14.92
CA LEU A 294 -7.69 2.70 -14.63
C LEU A 294 -6.17 2.47 -14.69
N SER A 295 -5.46 3.08 -15.66
CA SER A 295 -4.00 2.96 -15.81
C SER A 295 -3.17 3.68 -14.73
N ILE A 296 -3.81 4.51 -13.91
CA ILE A 296 -3.16 5.23 -12.80
C ILE A 296 -3.51 4.57 -11.47
N LEU A 297 -4.78 4.18 -11.28
CA LEU A 297 -5.20 3.37 -10.12
C LEU A 297 -4.50 2.00 -10.12
N ILE A 298 -4.30 1.42 -11.30
CA ILE A 298 -3.62 0.15 -11.53
C ILE A 298 -2.46 0.44 -12.49
N TYR A 299 -1.27 0.62 -11.92
CA TYR A 299 -0.06 0.99 -12.63
C TYR A 299 0.30 -0.07 -13.68
N SER A 300 0.20 0.33 -14.94
CA SER A 300 0.65 -0.46 -16.10
C SER A 300 1.81 0.26 -16.76
N LYS A 301 2.94 -0.43 -16.92
CA LYS A 301 3.85 -0.14 -18.04
C LYS A 301 3.27 -0.74 -19.32
N ASP A 302 3.67 -0.23 -20.48
CA ASP A 302 3.06 -0.58 -21.77
C ASP A 302 3.17 -2.08 -22.13
N ASP A 303 4.21 -2.77 -21.67
CA ASP A 303 4.43 -4.21 -21.89
C ASP A 303 3.78 -5.13 -20.81
N GLN A 304 3.00 -4.59 -19.88
CA GLN A 304 2.49 -5.35 -18.73
C GLN A 304 1.00 -5.72 -18.88
N LEU A 305 0.63 -6.88 -18.34
CA LEU A 305 -0.76 -7.33 -18.16
C LEU A 305 -1.12 -7.17 -16.68
N PRO A 306 -1.68 -6.02 -16.25
CA PRO A 306 -1.81 -5.67 -14.84
C PRO A 306 -3.04 -6.28 -14.16
N LEU A 307 -3.98 -6.84 -14.92
CA LEU A 307 -5.15 -7.55 -14.40
C LEU A 307 -4.95 -9.07 -14.45
N PHE A 308 -5.60 -9.77 -13.53
CA PHE A 308 -5.84 -11.21 -13.57
C PHE A 308 -7.35 -11.47 -13.72
N ASP A 309 -7.70 -12.22 -14.76
CA ASP A 309 -9.05 -12.66 -15.12
C ASP A 309 -9.43 -13.88 -14.26
N GLY A 310 -10.32 -13.67 -13.27
CA GLY A 310 -10.74 -14.71 -12.33
C GLY A 310 -11.56 -15.84 -12.94
N THR A 311 -12.09 -15.67 -14.15
CA THR A 311 -12.85 -16.73 -14.86
C THR A 311 -11.92 -17.62 -15.66
N HIS A 312 -11.01 -17.03 -16.45
CA HIS A 312 -10.08 -17.77 -17.32
C HIS A 312 -8.70 -18.01 -16.68
N LYS A 313 -8.51 -17.60 -15.42
CA LYS A 313 -7.30 -17.74 -14.59
C LYS A 313 -5.99 -17.34 -15.32
N ARG A 314 -6.02 -16.20 -16.02
CA ARG A 314 -4.92 -15.67 -16.84
C ARG A 314 -4.73 -14.16 -16.62
N ARG A 315 -3.57 -13.61 -16.99
CA ARG A 315 -3.38 -12.15 -16.99
C ARG A 315 -3.92 -11.50 -18.27
N VAL A 316 -4.45 -10.28 -18.17
CA VAL A 316 -5.07 -9.52 -19.26
C VAL A 316 -4.75 -8.02 -19.20
N SER A 317 -4.95 -7.31 -20.32
CA SER A 317 -4.87 -5.83 -20.40
C SER A 317 -6.07 -5.17 -19.72
N LEU A 318 -5.90 -3.91 -19.31
CA LEU A 318 -7.00 -3.02 -18.87
C LEU A 318 -8.09 -2.83 -19.94
N ASP A 319 -7.79 -3.09 -21.21
CA ASP A 319 -8.72 -2.90 -22.34
C ASP A 319 -10.03 -3.68 -22.22
N VAL A 320 -10.05 -4.78 -21.46
CA VAL A 320 -11.27 -5.55 -21.16
C VAL A 320 -12.32 -4.76 -20.37
N LEU A 321 -11.93 -3.65 -19.76
CA LEU A 321 -12.76 -2.72 -18.99
C LEU A 321 -13.13 -1.43 -19.77
N ARG A 322 -12.55 -1.23 -20.96
CA ARG A 322 -12.66 0.03 -21.72
C ARG A 322 -14.13 0.39 -21.98
N ARG A 323 -14.56 1.58 -21.52
CA ARG A 323 -15.93 2.10 -21.64
C ARG A 323 -17.03 1.26 -20.98
N LYS A 324 -16.68 0.42 -20.00
CA LYS A 324 -17.66 -0.26 -19.12
C LYS A 324 -17.83 0.51 -17.81
N HIS A 325 -18.94 0.27 -17.10
CA HIS A 325 -19.00 0.58 -15.67
C HIS A 325 -18.07 -0.38 -14.93
N VAL A 326 -17.28 0.13 -13.99
CA VAL A 326 -16.30 -0.66 -13.23
C VAL A 326 -16.54 -0.48 -11.73
N LEU A 327 -16.84 -1.58 -11.07
CA LEU A 327 -17.00 -1.68 -9.62
C LEU A 327 -15.65 -2.09 -9.01
N LEU A 328 -14.97 -1.14 -8.40
CA LEU A 328 -13.72 -1.37 -7.69
C LEU A 328 -14.04 -1.92 -6.30
N LEU A 329 -13.82 -3.23 -6.12
CA LEU A 329 -13.92 -3.88 -4.81
C LEU A 329 -12.61 -3.59 -4.05
N LEU A 330 -12.68 -2.70 -3.07
CA LEU A 330 -11.55 -2.30 -2.23
C LEU A 330 -11.61 -3.07 -0.92
N SER A 331 -10.56 -3.80 -0.57
CA SER A 331 -10.42 -4.52 0.72
C SER A 331 -8.95 -4.66 1.11
N ASP A 332 -8.66 -5.09 2.33
CA ASP A 332 -7.36 -5.72 2.61
C ASP A 332 -7.41 -7.22 2.20
N LEU A 333 -6.60 -8.08 2.81
CA LEU A 333 -6.56 -9.51 2.51
C LEU A 333 -7.51 -10.34 3.42
N ASP A 334 -8.30 -9.69 4.28
CA ASP A 334 -9.11 -10.31 5.33
C ASP A 334 -10.62 -10.17 5.05
N ILE A 335 -11.03 -10.55 3.82
CA ILE A 335 -12.43 -10.63 3.39
C ILE A 335 -13.09 -11.89 3.98
N ALA A 336 -14.34 -11.82 4.42
CA ALA A 336 -15.04 -13.00 4.93
C ALA A 336 -15.42 -13.99 3.79
N ALA A 337 -15.52 -15.28 4.11
CA ALA A 337 -15.83 -16.31 3.12
C ALA A 337 -17.30 -16.25 2.68
N GLU A 338 -18.17 -15.97 3.65
CA GLU A 338 -19.60 -15.69 3.53
C GLU A 338 -19.85 -14.50 2.59
N GLU A 339 -19.06 -13.45 2.77
CA GLU A 339 -19.09 -12.19 2.03
C GLU A 339 -18.66 -12.40 0.56
N LEU A 340 -17.58 -13.14 0.33
CA LEU A 340 -17.15 -13.53 -1.02
C LEU A 340 -18.16 -14.45 -1.72
N PHE A 341 -18.84 -15.34 -0.98
CA PHE A 341 -19.85 -16.25 -1.54
C PHE A 341 -21.09 -15.50 -2.07
N ILE A 342 -21.63 -14.54 -1.31
CA ILE A 342 -22.77 -13.74 -1.78
C ILE A 342 -22.36 -12.82 -2.94
N LEU A 343 -21.17 -12.19 -2.89
CA LEU A 343 -20.65 -11.41 -4.02
C LEU A 343 -20.52 -12.28 -5.29
N HIS A 344 -19.98 -13.49 -5.16
CA HIS A 344 -19.87 -14.46 -6.25
C HIS A 344 -21.25 -14.81 -6.83
N HIS A 345 -22.25 -15.06 -5.98
CA HIS A 345 -23.62 -15.36 -6.41
C HIS A 345 -24.24 -14.21 -7.23
N MET A 346 -24.22 -12.99 -6.70
CA MET A 346 -24.79 -11.81 -7.39
C MET A 346 -24.08 -11.49 -8.71
N TYR A 347 -22.76 -11.67 -8.76
CA TYR A 347 -22.01 -11.49 -10.01
C TYR A 347 -22.31 -12.61 -11.01
N ALA A 348 -22.42 -13.86 -10.58
CA ALA A 348 -22.80 -14.98 -11.46
C ALA A 348 -24.23 -14.79 -12.02
N GLU A 349 -25.18 -14.34 -11.19
CA GLU A 349 -26.55 -14.05 -11.62
C GLU A 349 -26.60 -12.95 -12.68
N SER A 350 -25.92 -11.81 -12.47
CA SER A 350 -25.92 -10.71 -13.45
C SER A 350 -25.25 -11.13 -14.76
N LYS A 351 -24.20 -11.97 -14.73
CA LYS A 351 -23.58 -12.52 -15.94
C LYS A 351 -24.39 -13.63 -16.61
N ALA A 352 -25.35 -14.27 -15.92
CA ALA A 352 -26.23 -15.28 -16.52
C ALA A 352 -27.27 -14.69 -17.48
N GLN A 353 -27.60 -13.39 -17.37
CA GLN A 353 -28.58 -12.71 -18.23
C GLN A 353 -27.96 -11.51 -18.98
N PRO A 354 -26.94 -11.70 -19.83
CA PRO A 354 -26.10 -10.63 -20.38
C PRO A 354 -26.79 -9.67 -21.36
N SER A 355 -28.05 -9.93 -21.72
CA SER A 355 -28.90 -9.01 -22.49
C SER A 355 -29.58 -7.94 -21.64
N ARG A 356 -29.56 -8.05 -20.30
CA ARG A 356 -30.14 -7.07 -19.39
C ARG A 356 -29.27 -5.81 -19.28
N PRO A 357 -29.86 -4.59 -19.20
CA PRO A 357 -29.09 -3.38 -18.95
C PRO A 357 -28.32 -3.44 -17.62
N GLU A 358 -28.89 -4.09 -16.60
CA GLU A 358 -28.32 -4.28 -15.26
C GLU A 358 -26.97 -5.04 -15.26
N SER A 359 -26.69 -5.83 -16.30
CA SER A 359 -25.49 -6.68 -16.40
C SER A 359 -24.25 -5.95 -16.92
N ASN A 360 -24.37 -4.66 -17.30
CA ASN A 360 -23.33 -3.90 -18.03
C ASN A 360 -22.27 -3.24 -17.12
N TYR A 361 -21.78 -4.01 -16.14
CA TYR A 361 -20.66 -3.66 -15.27
C TYR A 361 -19.65 -4.81 -15.16
N GLU A 362 -18.41 -4.50 -14.79
CA GLU A 362 -17.39 -5.47 -14.37
C GLU A 362 -16.94 -5.16 -12.94
N VAL A 363 -16.53 -6.18 -12.20
CA VAL A 363 -15.91 -6.02 -10.87
C VAL A 363 -14.38 -6.15 -11.00
N VAL A 364 -13.64 -5.30 -10.29
CA VAL A 364 -12.17 -5.33 -10.20
C VAL A 364 -11.76 -5.28 -8.74
N TRP A 365 -11.11 -6.33 -8.24
CA TRP A 365 -10.55 -6.34 -6.88
C TRP A 365 -9.22 -5.57 -6.81
N ILE A 366 -9.16 -4.58 -5.92
CA ILE A 366 -7.98 -3.78 -5.59
C ILE A 366 -7.57 -4.05 -4.13
N PRO A 367 -6.51 -4.84 -3.88
CA PRO A 367 -6.00 -5.11 -2.54
C PRO A 367 -5.28 -3.89 -1.94
N VAL A 368 -5.85 -3.28 -0.90
CA VAL A 368 -5.39 -2.03 -0.26
C VAL A 368 -4.28 -2.31 0.77
N VAL A 369 -3.13 -2.80 0.30
CA VAL A 369 -1.99 -3.17 1.15
C VAL A 369 -0.98 -2.03 1.27
N ASP A 370 -0.74 -1.56 2.50
CA ASP A 370 0.20 -0.46 2.77
C ASP A 370 1.65 -0.94 2.96
N LYS A 371 2.40 -0.92 1.86
CA LYS A 371 3.82 -1.31 1.78
C LYS A 371 4.75 -0.56 2.74
N ARG A 372 4.33 0.58 3.30
CA ARG A 372 5.13 1.36 4.27
C ARG A 372 5.01 0.83 5.69
N VAL A 373 3.82 0.31 6.03
CA VAL A 373 3.47 -0.13 7.39
C VAL A 373 3.65 -1.64 7.54
N THR A 374 3.45 -2.40 6.46
CA THR A 374 3.49 -3.87 6.48
C THR A 374 4.39 -4.42 5.39
N THR A 375 5.43 -5.16 5.80
CA THR A 375 6.28 -5.97 4.93
C THR A 375 5.44 -7.00 4.15
N TRP A 376 5.83 -7.27 2.90
CA TRP A 376 5.30 -8.39 2.13
C TRP A 376 5.99 -9.68 2.58
N THR A 377 5.23 -10.75 2.81
CA THR A 377 5.72 -12.04 3.32
C THR A 377 5.10 -13.18 2.51
N GLU A 378 5.72 -14.36 2.52
CA GLU A 378 5.22 -15.54 1.79
C GLU A 378 3.79 -15.91 2.24
N GLU A 379 3.49 -15.79 3.54
CA GLU A 379 2.12 -15.97 4.08
C GLU A 379 1.10 -15.02 3.43
N LYS A 380 1.48 -13.77 3.19
CA LYS A 380 0.61 -12.77 2.53
C LYS A 380 0.50 -13.03 1.03
N GLN A 381 1.56 -13.54 0.40
CA GLN A 381 1.53 -13.99 -0.99
C GLN A 381 0.52 -15.14 -1.15
N MET A 382 0.63 -16.18 -0.32
CA MET A 382 -0.31 -17.32 -0.32
C MET A 382 -1.75 -16.88 -0.02
N LYS A 383 -1.95 -15.97 0.94
CA LYS A 383 -3.29 -15.44 1.26
C LYS A 383 -3.88 -14.61 0.12
N PHE A 384 -3.08 -13.75 -0.50
CA PHE A 384 -3.47 -13.00 -1.70
C PHE A 384 -3.87 -13.93 -2.85
N GLU A 385 -3.08 -14.98 -3.10
CA GLU A 385 -3.37 -15.98 -4.14
C GLU A 385 -4.63 -16.79 -3.84
N GLN A 386 -4.87 -17.17 -2.58
CA GLN A 386 -6.12 -17.85 -2.16
C GLN A 386 -7.36 -16.98 -2.39
N VAL A 387 -7.32 -15.70 -1.99
CA VAL A 387 -8.42 -14.75 -2.22
C VAL A 387 -8.59 -14.46 -3.72
N GLN A 388 -7.51 -14.28 -4.48
CA GLN A 388 -7.56 -14.11 -5.94
C GLN A 388 -8.11 -15.36 -6.66
N ALA A 389 -7.82 -16.57 -6.16
CA ALA A 389 -8.29 -17.81 -6.73
C ALA A 389 -9.80 -18.03 -6.51
N SER A 390 -10.38 -17.57 -5.40
CA SER A 390 -11.82 -17.68 -5.15
C SER A 390 -12.68 -16.72 -5.99
N MET A 391 -12.09 -15.63 -6.48
CA MET A 391 -12.82 -14.62 -7.26
C MET A 391 -13.07 -15.03 -8.73
N PRO A 392 -14.28 -14.77 -9.28
CA PRO A 392 -14.61 -15.01 -10.69
C PRO A 392 -14.35 -13.78 -11.58
N TRP A 393 -14.33 -12.58 -10.98
CA TRP A 393 -14.15 -11.29 -11.65
C TRP A 393 -12.66 -10.91 -11.82
N TYR A 394 -12.38 -9.70 -12.29
CA TYR A 394 -11.01 -9.24 -12.49
C TYR A 394 -10.36 -8.83 -11.17
N SER A 395 -9.03 -8.93 -11.07
CA SER A 395 -8.28 -8.45 -9.92
C SER A 395 -6.97 -7.82 -10.37
N VAL A 396 -6.38 -6.94 -9.55
CA VAL A 396 -5.01 -6.48 -9.77
C VAL A 396 -4.06 -7.68 -9.64
N ALA A 397 -3.19 -7.91 -10.62
CA ALA A 397 -2.38 -9.12 -10.73
C ALA A 397 -1.34 -9.31 -9.60
N HIS A 398 -0.98 -8.24 -8.89
CA HIS A 398 -0.20 -8.25 -7.65
C HIS A 398 -0.24 -6.84 -6.99
N PRO A 399 -0.25 -6.68 -5.65
CA PRO A 399 -0.28 -5.35 -5.01
C PRO A 399 0.90 -4.43 -5.33
N SER A 400 2.00 -4.94 -5.92
CA SER A 400 3.07 -4.08 -6.47
C SER A 400 2.55 -3.08 -7.50
N MET A 401 1.52 -3.44 -8.27
CA MET A 401 0.93 -2.67 -9.36
C MET A 401 0.02 -1.51 -8.88
N ILE A 402 -0.03 -1.21 -7.58
CA ILE A 402 -0.78 -0.08 -7.02
C ILE A 402 0.22 0.91 -6.40
N ASP A 403 0.21 2.16 -6.84
CA ASP A 403 1.12 3.18 -6.34
C ASP A 403 0.76 3.61 -4.89
N PRO A 404 1.74 3.91 -4.01
CA PRO A 404 1.46 4.41 -2.67
C PRO A 404 0.57 5.66 -2.60
N ALA A 405 0.56 6.52 -3.63
CA ALA A 405 -0.35 7.66 -3.72
C ALA A 405 -1.81 7.23 -3.99
N VAL A 406 -2.03 6.13 -4.71
CA VAL A 406 -3.37 5.53 -4.91
C VAL A 406 -3.88 4.91 -3.61
N ILE A 407 -3.03 4.15 -2.89
CA ILE A 407 -3.37 3.63 -1.55
C ILE A 407 -3.71 4.77 -0.58
N ARG A 408 -2.97 5.89 -0.65
CA ARG A 408 -3.26 7.10 0.11
C ARG A 408 -4.61 7.71 -0.26
N TYR A 409 -4.92 7.84 -1.55
CA TYR A 409 -6.21 8.36 -2.05
C TYR A 409 -7.40 7.50 -1.61
N ILE A 410 -7.27 6.18 -1.71
CA ILE A 410 -8.27 5.21 -1.24
C ILE A 410 -8.60 5.43 0.25
N LYS A 411 -7.59 5.70 1.09
CA LYS A 411 -7.78 5.97 2.52
C LYS A 411 -8.33 7.38 2.81
N GLU A 412 -7.73 8.42 2.23
CA GLU A 412 -8.01 9.82 2.58
C GLU A 412 -9.23 10.42 1.87
N ILE A 413 -9.57 9.96 0.67
CA ILE A 413 -10.64 10.55 -0.17
C ILE A 413 -11.85 9.62 -0.27
N TRP A 414 -11.64 8.32 -0.51
CA TRP A 414 -12.74 7.34 -0.49
C TRP A 414 -13.10 6.83 0.91
N GLY A 415 -12.26 7.09 1.92
CA GLY A 415 -12.57 6.77 3.32
C GLY A 415 -12.39 5.30 3.68
N PHE A 416 -11.48 4.59 3.01
CA PHE A 416 -11.24 3.18 3.27
C PHE A 416 -10.68 2.90 4.67
N ASN A 417 -11.44 2.14 5.46
CA ASN A 417 -11.19 1.89 6.88
C ASN A 417 -11.02 0.39 7.21
N LYS A 418 -10.48 -0.39 6.27
CA LYS A 418 -10.35 -1.86 6.23
C LYS A 418 -11.61 -2.65 5.83
N LYS A 419 -12.82 -2.16 6.12
CA LYS A 419 -14.03 -2.83 5.61
C LYS A 419 -14.04 -2.85 4.07
N PRO A 420 -14.55 -3.93 3.44
CA PRO A 420 -14.83 -3.94 2.01
C PRO A 420 -15.70 -2.73 1.61
N GLN A 421 -15.31 -2.08 0.51
CA GLN A 421 -15.99 -0.93 -0.08
C GLN A 421 -16.07 -1.11 -1.60
N LEU A 422 -17.08 -0.50 -2.22
CA LEU A 422 -17.36 -0.68 -3.64
C LEU A 422 -17.46 0.68 -4.34
N VAL A 423 -16.35 1.15 -4.90
CA VAL A 423 -16.31 2.42 -5.65
C VAL A 423 -16.74 2.17 -7.09
N VAL A 424 -17.64 3.01 -7.60
CA VAL A 424 -18.24 2.86 -8.94
C VAL A 424 -17.68 3.90 -9.88
N LEU A 425 -16.96 3.44 -10.92
CA LEU A 425 -16.54 4.26 -12.05
C LEU A 425 -17.46 4.06 -13.26
N ASP A 426 -17.82 5.15 -13.93
CA ASP A 426 -18.56 5.13 -15.19
C ASP A 426 -17.66 4.82 -16.41
N PRO A 427 -18.22 4.68 -17.63
CA PRO A 427 -17.45 4.51 -18.87
C PRO A 427 -16.41 5.59 -19.18
N GLN A 428 -16.47 6.77 -18.56
CA GLN A 428 -15.51 7.88 -18.66
C GLN A 428 -14.48 7.88 -17.52
N GLY A 429 -14.59 6.95 -16.57
CA GLY A 429 -13.71 6.84 -15.40
C GLY A 429 -14.08 7.80 -14.27
N LYS A 430 -15.24 8.45 -14.34
CA LYS A 430 -15.73 9.33 -13.30
C LYS A 430 -16.35 8.50 -12.17
N GLU A 431 -16.01 8.87 -10.93
CA GLU A 431 -16.70 8.36 -9.75
C GLU A 431 -18.19 8.75 -9.75
N THR A 432 -19.05 7.76 -9.57
CA THR A 432 -20.51 7.93 -9.47
C THR A 432 -21.08 7.57 -8.10
N ASN A 433 -20.36 6.73 -7.35
CA ASN A 433 -20.62 6.40 -5.96
C ASN A 433 -19.31 5.93 -5.29
N ASN A 434 -19.01 6.45 -4.10
CA ASN A 434 -17.84 6.09 -3.33
C ASN A 434 -18.03 4.83 -2.47
N ASN A 435 -19.27 4.39 -2.20
CA ASN A 435 -19.53 3.09 -1.58
C ASN A 435 -20.90 2.51 -1.95
N ALA A 436 -20.99 1.88 -3.12
CA ALA A 436 -22.19 1.16 -3.58
C ALA A 436 -22.39 -0.22 -2.91
N TYR A 437 -21.62 -0.57 -1.88
CA TYR A 437 -21.64 -1.92 -1.29
C TYR A 437 -23.00 -2.26 -0.68
N HIS A 438 -23.59 -1.31 0.07
CA HIS A 438 -24.96 -1.45 0.57
C HIS A 438 -26.00 -1.54 -0.56
N MET A 439 -25.80 -0.85 -1.69
CA MET A 439 -26.71 -0.97 -2.83
C MET A 439 -26.71 -2.38 -3.43
N LEU A 440 -25.51 -2.97 -3.59
CA LEU A 440 -25.36 -4.34 -4.08
C LEU A 440 -26.03 -5.34 -3.13
N TRP A 441 -25.89 -5.15 -1.81
CA TRP A 441 -26.56 -5.98 -0.81
C TRP A 441 -28.09 -5.86 -0.80
N ILE A 442 -28.66 -4.66 -0.97
CA ILE A 442 -30.12 -4.49 -0.89
C ILE A 442 -30.81 -4.95 -2.19
N TRP A 443 -30.26 -4.61 -3.37
CA TRP A 443 -30.93 -4.77 -4.67
C TRP A 443 -30.16 -5.59 -5.72
N GLY A 444 -28.98 -6.13 -5.40
CA GLY A 444 -28.18 -6.93 -6.33
C GLY A 444 -27.86 -6.16 -7.62
N SER A 445 -28.21 -6.76 -8.78
CA SER A 445 -28.02 -6.15 -10.09
C SER A 445 -28.98 -4.97 -10.39
N LEU A 446 -30.17 -4.93 -9.77
CA LEU A 446 -31.17 -3.88 -9.99
C LEU A 446 -30.70 -2.49 -9.52
N ALA A 447 -29.68 -2.45 -8.65
CA ALA A 447 -28.98 -1.25 -8.22
C ALA A 447 -28.26 -0.50 -9.36
N PHE A 448 -27.96 -1.16 -10.49
CA PHE A 448 -27.29 -0.55 -11.64
C PHE A 448 -28.00 0.74 -12.13
N PRO A 449 -27.27 1.83 -12.45
CA PRO A 449 -25.82 1.98 -12.53
C PRO A 449 -25.13 2.38 -11.20
N PHE A 450 -25.71 1.98 -10.06
CA PHE A 450 -25.16 2.15 -8.70
C PHE A 450 -24.96 3.62 -8.26
N THR A 451 -25.70 4.55 -8.87
CA THR A 451 -25.71 5.98 -8.51
C THR A 451 -26.64 6.28 -7.34
N LYS A 452 -26.36 7.33 -6.55
CA LYS A 452 -27.27 7.80 -5.48
C LYS A 452 -28.68 8.14 -5.99
N ALA A 453 -28.79 8.74 -7.19
CA ALA A 453 -30.09 8.99 -7.82
C ALA A 453 -30.88 7.70 -8.18
N ARG A 454 -30.20 6.56 -8.40
CA ARG A 454 -30.84 5.24 -8.58
C ARG A 454 -31.23 4.63 -7.24
N GLU A 455 -30.40 4.79 -6.20
CA GLU A 455 -30.71 4.42 -4.82
C GLU A 455 -31.98 5.13 -4.31
N GLU A 456 -32.06 6.46 -4.51
CA GLU A 456 -33.24 7.27 -4.23
C GLU A 456 -34.47 6.88 -5.04
N ALA A 457 -34.31 6.37 -6.28
CA ALA A 457 -35.43 5.90 -7.09
C ALA A 457 -35.98 4.56 -6.58
N LEU A 458 -35.09 3.60 -6.36
CA LEU A 458 -35.43 2.28 -5.78
C LEU A 458 -36.13 2.44 -4.43
N TRP A 459 -35.65 3.35 -3.56
CA TRP A 459 -36.31 3.59 -2.27
C TRP A 459 -37.67 4.30 -2.34
N ARG A 460 -37.99 4.99 -3.44
CA ARG A 460 -39.32 5.58 -3.69
C ARG A 460 -40.32 4.60 -4.28
N GLU A 461 -39.83 3.52 -4.90
CA GLU A 461 -40.64 2.45 -5.49
C GLU A 461 -41.01 1.35 -4.48
N GLN A 462 -40.41 1.36 -3.28
CA GLN A 462 -40.49 0.28 -2.28
C GLN A 462 -41.37 0.60 -1.07
N THR A 463 -41.98 -0.44 -0.48
CA THR A 463 -42.87 -0.38 0.69
C THR A 463 -42.42 -1.33 1.80
N TRP A 464 -43.00 -1.20 3.00
CA TRP A 464 -42.79 -2.16 4.09
C TRP A 464 -43.52 -3.48 3.76
N ASN A 465 -42.78 -4.49 3.28
CA ASN A 465 -43.32 -5.76 2.79
C ASN A 465 -42.31 -6.94 2.90
N ILE A 466 -42.81 -8.16 2.67
CA ILE A 466 -42.07 -9.42 2.86
C ILE A 466 -41.00 -9.69 1.79
N GLU A 467 -41.19 -9.21 0.55
CA GLU A 467 -40.17 -9.30 -0.52
C GLU A 467 -39.00 -8.39 -0.14
N LEU A 468 -39.24 -7.12 0.18
CA LEU A 468 -38.19 -6.21 0.66
C LEU A 468 -37.42 -6.81 1.85
N LEU A 469 -38.11 -7.44 2.80
CA LEU A 469 -37.49 -8.09 3.96
C LEU A 469 -36.67 -9.34 3.60
N ALA A 470 -37.18 -10.24 2.75
CA ALA A 470 -36.71 -11.63 2.67
C ALA A 470 -36.52 -12.22 1.25
N ASP A 471 -36.57 -11.39 0.20
CA ASP A 471 -36.38 -11.71 -1.24
C ASP A 471 -35.37 -12.84 -1.53
N SER A 472 -34.22 -12.75 -0.85
CA SER A 472 -33.00 -13.48 -1.18
C SER A 472 -32.67 -14.63 -0.22
N ILE A 473 -33.57 -15.00 0.71
CA ILE A 473 -33.28 -16.01 1.75
C ILE A 473 -33.78 -17.41 1.35
N ASP A 474 -35.00 -17.52 0.80
CA ASP A 474 -35.61 -18.80 0.44
C ASP A 474 -36.60 -18.62 -0.73
N GLN A 475 -36.40 -19.40 -1.80
CA GLN A 475 -37.23 -19.36 -3.02
C GLN A 475 -38.70 -19.75 -2.76
N ASN A 476 -38.99 -20.49 -1.68
CA ASN A 476 -40.35 -20.87 -1.31
C ASN A 476 -41.22 -19.65 -0.94
N ILE A 477 -40.62 -18.52 -0.53
CA ILE A 477 -41.35 -17.30 -0.15
C ILE A 477 -42.19 -16.78 -1.32
N PHE A 478 -41.63 -16.69 -2.54
CA PHE A 478 -42.37 -16.28 -3.74
C PHE A 478 -43.54 -17.24 -4.06
N THR A 479 -43.31 -18.55 -3.90
CA THR A 479 -44.35 -19.57 -4.10
C THR A 479 -45.50 -19.38 -3.10
N TRP A 480 -45.19 -19.19 -1.82
CA TRP A 480 -46.18 -18.98 -0.76
C TRP A 480 -46.97 -17.67 -0.93
N ILE A 481 -46.34 -16.60 -1.41
CA ILE A 481 -47.00 -15.35 -1.81
C ILE A 481 -47.98 -15.60 -2.96
N GLY A 482 -47.55 -16.30 -4.01
CA GLY A 482 -48.40 -16.66 -5.16
C GLY A 482 -49.56 -17.61 -4.81
N GLU A 483 -49.36 -18.49 -3.83
CA GLU A 483 -50.40 -19.37 -3.27
C GLU A 483 -51.33 -18.64 -2.27
N GLY A 484 -51.07 -17.36 -1.94
CA GLY A 484 -51.88 -16.56 -1.01
C GLY A 484 -51.78 -16.99 0.45
N LYS A 485 -50.71 -17.68 0.84
CA LYS A 485 -50.50 -18.20 2.20
C LYS A 485 -50.11 -17.09 3.19
N CYS A 486 -50.32 -17.36 4.48
CA CYS A 486 -49.72 -16.56 5.54
C CYS A 486 -48.29 -17.07 5.79
N ILE A 487 -47.32 -16.16 5.83
CA ILE A 487 -45.89 -16.47 6.01
C ILE A 487 -45.46 -15.94 7.37
N CYS A 488 -44.79 -16.78 8.17
CA CYS A 488 -44.20 -16.39 9.45
C CYS A 488 -42.68 -16.59 9.42
N LEU A 489 -41.93 -15.50 9.34
CA LEU A 489 -40.49 -15.50 9.59
C LEU A 489 -40.25 -15.42 11.09
N TYR A 490 -39.36 -16.25 11.63
CA TYR A 490 -39.04 -16.19 13.06
C TYR A 490 -37.58 -16.56 13.36
N GLY A 491 -37.09 -16.12 14.52
CA GLY A 491 -35.69 -16.26 14.92
C GLY A 491 -35.48 -16.27 16.43
N GLY A 492 -34.23 -16.47 16.85
CA GLY A 492 -33.83 -16.63 18.27
C GLY A 492 -33.07 -17.93 18.55
N GLU A 493 -32.49 -18.03 19.75
CA GLU A 493 -31.66 -19.17 20.17
C GLU A 493 -32.31 -20.13 21.18
N ASP A 494 -33.34 -19.70 21.91
CA ASP A 494 -34.06 -20.56 22.87
C ASP A 494 -34.95 -21.58 22.15
N ILE A 495 -34.54 -22.86 22.18
CA ILE A 495 -35.26 -23.97 21.56
C ILE A 495 -36.59 -24.31 22.26
N GLU A 496 -36.73 -24.05 23.56
CA GLU A 496 -38.00 -24.23 24.28
C GLU A 496 -39.00 -23.15 23.91
N TRP A 497 -38.54 -21.90 23.76
CA TRP A 497 -39.36 -20.85 23.14
C TRP A 497 -39.77 -21.22 21.71
N ILE A 498 -38.84 -21.71 20.86
CA ILE A 498 -39.15 -22.12 19.48
C ILE A 498 -40.23 -23.22 19.48
N ARG A 499 -40.07 -24.29 20.27
CA ARG A 499 -41.06 -25.38 20.39
C ARG A 499 -42.41 -24.86 20.87
N ALA A 500 -42.43 -24.00 21.89
CA ALA A 500 -43.64 -23.41 22.44
C ALA A 500 -44.35 -22.49 21.43
N PHE A 501 -43.59 -21.71 20.66
CA PHE A 501 -44.10 -20.76 19.67
C PHE A 501 -44.65 -21.47 18.43
N THR A 502 -43.90 -22.37 17.80
CA THR A 502 -44.38 -23.08 16.60
C THR A 502 -45.58 -23.96 16.92
N THR A 503 -45.60 -24.62 18.08
CA THR A 503 -46.76 -25.44 18.52
C THR A 503 -47.99 -24.58 18.76
N ALA A 504 -47.88 -23.45 19.46
CA ALA A 504 -49.00 -22.55 19.71
C ALA A 504 -49.53 -21.95 18.39
N THR A 505 -48.65 -21.44 17.54
CA THR A 505 -49.02 -20.78 16.28
C THR A 505 -49.64 -21.78 15.30
N ARG A 506 -49.11 -23.00 15.19
CA ARG A 506 -49.70 -24.08 14.38
C ARG A 506 -51.07 -24.51 14.91
N ALA A 507 -51.29 -24.52 16.23
CA ALA A 507 -52.61 -24.77 16.81
C ALA A 507 -53.62 -23.66 16.49
N VAL A 508 -53.19 -22.39 16.53
CA VAL A 508 -54.01 -21.23 16.11
C VAL A 508 -54.36 -21.31 14.62
N ALA A 509 -53.37 -21.55 13.75
CA ALA A 509 -53.60 -21.69 12.31
C ALA A 509 -54.58 -22.82 11.98
N ASN A 510 -54.43 -23.99 12.62
CA ASN A 510 -55.38 -25.10 12.46
C ASN A 510 -56.80 -24.76 12.95
N ALA A 511 -56.92 -24.05 14.08
CA ALA A 511 -58.21 -23.65 14.64
C ALA A 511 -58.92 -22.54 13.81
N ALA A 512 -58.15 -21.66 13.19
CA ALA A 512 -58.62 -20.61 12.28
C ALA A 512 -58.73 -21.06 10.81
N ARG A 513 -58.25 -22.26 10.46
CA ARG A 513 -58.12 -22.80 9.09
C ARG A 513 -57.24 -21.96 8.15
N ILE A 514 -56.19 -21.36 8.70
CA ILE A 514 -55.24 -20.53 7.96
C ILE A 514 -54.15 -21.42 7.34
N PRO A 515 -53.88 -21.30 6.02
CA PRO A 515 -52.68 -21.87 5.41
C PRO A 515 -51.46 -21.05 5.85
N LEU A 516 -50.79 -21.52 6.91
CA LEU A 516 -49.62 -20.90 7.52
C LEU A 516 -48.36 -21.69 7.17
N GLU A 517 -47.37 -21.00 6.61
CA GLU A 517 -46.00 -21.50 6.46
C GLU A 517 -45.09 -20.75 7.45
N MET A 518 -44.18 -21.49 8.09
CA MET A 518 -43.23 -20.92 9.06
C MET A 518 -41.81 -21.18 8.58
N LEU A 519 -40.94 -20.16 8.62
CA LEU A 519 -39.54 -20.22 8.23
C LEU A 519 -38.63 -19.69 9.35
N TYR A 520 -37.72 -20.54 9.83
CA TYR A 520 -36.69 -20.15 10.79
C TYR A 520 -35.51 -19.47 10.09
N VAL A 521 -35.31 -18.20 10.42
CA VAL A 521 -34.25 -17.31 9.88
C VAL A 521 -33.09 -17.13 10.88
N GLY A 522 -33.17 -17.76 12.06
CA GLY A 522 -32.05 -17.82 13.01
C GLY A 522 -31.78 -16.53 13.79
N LYS A 523 -30.49 -16.18 13.94
CA LYS A 523 -30.01 -15.01 14.68
C LYS A 523 -28.73 -14.47 14.01
N ARG A 524 -28.41 -13.18 14.21
CA ARG A 524 -27.37 -12.44 13.46
C ARG A 524 -25.99 -13.09 13.44
N ASN A 525 -25.60 -13.72 14.54
CA ASN A 525 -24.42 -14.57 14.58
C ASN A 525 -24.87 -16.02 14.42
N PRO A 526 -24.82 -16.65 13.22
CA PRO A 526 -25.19 -18.05 13.01
C PRO A 526 -24.15 -19.02 13.58
N LYS A 527 -23.91 -18.95 14.90
CA LYS A 527 -23.03 -19.84 15.66
C LYS A 527 -23.57 -21.27 15.68
N GLU A 528 -22.80 -22.18 16.29
CA GLU A 528 -23.15 -23.59 16.47
C GLU A 528 -24.54 -23.82 17.09
N ARG A 529 -25.05 -22.90 17.94
CA ARG A 529 -26.43 -22.95 18.47
C ARG A 529 -27.49 -22.83 17.39
N VAL A 530 -27.39 -21.85 16.48
CA VAL A 530 -28.35 -21.69 15.37
C VAL A 530 -28.35 -22.95 14.50
N ARG A 531 -27.18 -23.52 14.21
CA ARG A 531 -27.04 -24.79 13.48
C ARG A 531 -27.67 -25.98 14.21
N LYS A 532 -27.52 -26.07 15.54
CA LYS A 532 -28.18 -27.09 16.38
C LYS A 532 -29.71 -26.93 16.37
N ASN A 533 -30.21 -25.71 16.53
CA ASN A 533 -31.64 -25.41 16.47
C ASN A 533 -32.23 -25.76 15.09
N SER A 534 -31.56 -25.39 13.99
CA SER A 534 -31.94 -25.76 12.63
C SER A 534 -32.12 -27.28 12.46
N ALA A 535 -31.19 -28.09 12.99
CA ALA A 535 -31.31 -29.55 12.95
C ALA A 535 -32.47 -30.08 13.81
N ILE A 536 -32.68 -29.54 15.01
CA ILE A 536 -33.79 -29.93 15.90
C ILE A 536 -35.15 -29.60 15.24
N ILE A 537 -35.30 -28.40 14.68
CA ILE A 537 -36.52 -27.94 14.00
C ILE A 537 -36.90 -28.87 12.83
N GLN A 538 -35.91 -29.36 12.07
CA GLN A 538 -36.12 -30.31 10.98
C GLN A 538 -36.53 -31.70 11.49
N VAL A 539 -35.83 -32.22 12.52
CA VAL A 539 -36.12 -33.54 13.11
C VAL A 539 -37.50 -33.57 13.79
N GLU A 540 -37.90 -32.48 14.45
CA GLU A 540 -39.21 -32.34 15.10
C GLU A 540 -40.32 -31.81 14.17
N ASN A 541 -39.99 -31.53 12.90
CA ASN A 541 -40.89 -30.98 11.87
C ASN A 541 -41.67 -29.75 12.36
N LEU A 542 -40.98 -28.80 13.01
CA LEU A 542 -41.59 -27.61 13.60
C LEU A 542 -41.87 -26.52 12.56
N SER A 543 -41.04 -26.39 11.52
CA SER A 543 -41.12 -25.37 10.47
C SER A 543 -40.16 -25.66 9.31
N HIS A 544 -40.19 -24.84 8.26
CA HIS A 544 -39.10 -24.75 7.29
C HIS A 544 -37.89 -24.01 7.91
N VAL A 545 -36.70 -24.26 7.36
CA VAL A 545 -35.43 -23.71 7.88
C VAL A 545 -34.56 -23.27 6.72
N VAL A 546 -33.99 -22.06 6.83
CA VAL A 546 -32.95 -21.58 5.92
C VAL A 546 -31.72 -22.49 6.06
N GLN A 547 -31.43 -23.27 5.02
CA GLN A 547 -30.42 -24.34 5.07
C GLN A 547 -28.98 -23.80 5.10
N ASP A 548 -28.74 -22.68 4.42
CA ASP A 548 -27.41 -22.07 4.30
C ASP A 548 -27.19 -21.03 5.39
N GLN A 549 -26.15 -21.24 6.21
CA GLN A 549 -25.74 -20.29 7.25
C GLN A 549 -25.30 -18.94 6.67
N THR A 550 -24.84 -18.94 5.41
CA THR A 550 -24.43 -17.74 4.65
C THR A 550 -25.63 -16.87 4.31
N LEU A 551 -26.77 -17.47 3.97
CA LEU A 551 -28.03 -16.74 3.71
C LEU A 551 -28.64 -16.21 5.02
N ILE A 552 -28.47 -16.93 6.14
CA ILE A 552 -28.83 -16.41 7.47
C ILE A 552 -27.99 -15.16 7.81
N TRP A 553 -26.67 -15.22 7.65
CA TRP A 553 -25.79 -14.06 7.85
C TRP A 553 -26.18 -12.89 6.93
N PHE A 554 -26.38 -13.18 5.64
CA PHE A 554 -26.70 -12.18 4.63
C PHE A 554 -28.03 -11.46 4.90
N PHE A 555 -29.06 -12.13 5.43
CA PHE A 555 -30.30 -11.47 5.83
C PHE A 555 -30.07 -10.30 6.81
N TRP A 556 -29.22 -10.51 7.82
CA TRP A 556 -28.94 -9.49 8.83
C TRP A 556 -28.03 -8.38 8.29
N GLU A 557 -26.98 -8.70 7.53
CA GLU A 557 -26.12 -7.67 6.88
C GLU A 557 -26.87 -6.88 5.81
N ARG A 558 -27.85 -7.49 5.12
CA ARG A 558 -28.76 -6.79 4.19
C ARG A 558 -29.68 -5.82 4.93
N LEU A 559 -30.23 -6.20 6.08
CA LEU A 559 -31.00 -5.30 6.95
C LEU A 559 -30.14 -4.15 7.52
N GLU A 560 -28.91 -4.43 7.97
CA GLU A 560 -27.97 -3.38 8.40
C GLU A 560 -27.58 -2.47 7.23
N SER A 561 -27.47 -3.01 6.00
CA SER A 561 -27.24 -2.22 4.79
C SER A 561 -28.44 -1.35 4.43
N MET A 562 -29.68 -1.84 4.56
CA MET A 562 -30.88 -1.00 4.41
C MET A 562 -30.89 0.14 5.43
N TRP A 563 -30.58 -0.15 6.70
CA TRP A 563 -30.47 0.86 7.74
C TRP A 563 -29.40 1.90 7.42
N HIS A 564 -28.23 1.48 6.93
CA HIS A 564 -27.16 2.38 6.51
C HIS A 564 -27.54 3.27 5.32
N SER A 565 -28.17 2.69 4.30
CA SER A 565 -28.64 3.42 3.11
C SER A 565 -29.70 4.45 3.49
N ARG A 566 -30.73 4.05 4.25
CA ARG A 566 -31.79 4.97 4.73
C ARG A 566 -31.27 6.08 5.63
N THR A 567 -30.34 5.78 6.54
CA THR A 567 -29.80 6.79 7.49
C THR A 567 -28.84 7.78 6.82
N GLN A 568 -28.43 7.55 5.56
CA GLN A 568 -27.68 8.51 4.74
C GLN A 568 -28.56 9.43 3.87
N GLN A 569 -29.88 9.23 3.85
CA GLN A 569 -30.82 10.13 3.18
C GLN A 569 -31.25 11.25 4.15
N ASP A 570 -31.42 12.48 3.65
CA ASP A 570 -31.87 13.65 4.42
C ASP A 570 -33.37 13.60 4.81
N ILE A 571 -33.89 12.41 5.11
CA ILE A 571 -35.25 12.16 5.59
C ILE A 571 -35.19 12.12 7.13
N PRO A 572 -35.98 12.93 7.86
CA PRO A 572 -36.05 12.83 9.31
C PRO A 572 -36.50 11.42 9.73
N GLY A 573 -35.67 10.71 10.49
CA GLY A 573 -35.91 9.30 10.85
C GLY A 573 -37.18 9.06 11.69
N GLU A 574 -37.76 10.12 12.26
CA GLU A 574 -39.07 10.10 12.93
C GLU A 574 -40.26 10.06 11.94
N THR A 575 -40.01 10.21 10.64
CA THR A 575 -41.03 10.19 9.56
C THR A 575 -40.87 9.08 8.52
N ASP A 576 -39.79 8.28 8.57
CA ASP A 576 -39.61 7.13 7.66
C ASP A 576 -40.13 5.83 8.30
N PRO A 577 -41.27 5.25 7.84
CA PRO A 577 -41.79 4.01 8.40
C PRO A 577 -40.86 2.81 8.12
N ILE A 578 -40.14 2.78 7.00
CA ILE A 578 -39.21 1.71 6.63
C ILE A 578 -37.95 1.77 7.49
N LEU A 579 -37.53 2.95 7.96
CA LEU A 579 -36.45 3.01 8.95
C LEU A 579 -36.89 2.45 10.32
N GLN A 580 -38.13 2.77 10.75
CA GLN A 580 -38.69 2.26 12.02
C GLN A 580 -38.93 0.74 11.98
N GLU A 581 -39.41 0.22 10.84
CA GLU A 581 -39.44 -1.23 10.52
C GLU A 581 -38.09 -1.90 10.84
N ILE A 582 -37.03 -1.46 10.15
CA ILE A 582 -35.70 -2.08 10.18
C ILE A 582 -35.07 -1.98 11.57
N VAL A 583 -35.12 -0.80 12.21
CA VAL A 583 -34.63 -0.59 13.58
C VAL A 583 -35.33 -1.53 14.57
N THR A 584 -36.60 -1.85 14.34
CA THR A 584 -37.32 -2.80 15.20
C THR A 584 -36.75 -4.21 15.08
N ILE A 585 -36.60 -4.76 13.86
CA ILE A 585 -36.04 -6.12 13.70
C ILE A 585 -34.58 -6.20 14.18
N LEU A 586 -33.75 -5.21 13.87
CA LEU A 586 -32.36 -5.15 14.36
C LEU A 586 -32.29 -5.08 15.90
N SER A 587 -33.31 -4.55 16.57
CA SER A 587 -33.40 -4.56 18.04
C SER A 587 -33.85 -5.91 18.65
N TYR A 588 -34.46 -6.79 17.86
CA TYR A 588 -34.86 -8.13 18.31
C TYR A 588 -33.67 -9.11 18.36
N ASP A 589 -32.63 -8.89 17.57
CA ASP A 589 -31.33 -9.57 17.76
C ASP A 589 -30.69 -9.21 19.12
N GLY A 590 -30.94 -8.00 19.60
CA GLY A 590 -30.47 -7.49 20.90
C GLY A 590 -31.12 -8.10 22.14
N SER A 591 -32.11 -8.99 21.98
CA SER A 591 -32.75 -9.75 23.06
C SER A 591 -32.35 -11.24 23.06
N ASP A 592 -32.33 -11.83 24.25
CA ASP A 592 -32.10 -13.28 24.44
C ASP A 592 -33.33 -14.12 24.09
N GLN A 593 -34.50 -13.47 24.03
CA GLN A 593 -35.76 -14.04 23.55
C GLN A 593 -35.83 -14.06 22.02
N GLY A 594 -36.64 -14.98 21.48
CA GLY A 594 -36.90 -15.03 20.04
C GLY A 594 -37.79 -13.89 19.52
N TRP A 595 -38.07 -13.91 18.24
CA TRP A 595 -38.91 -12.93 17.54
C TRP A 595 -39.67 -13.58 16.39
N ALA A 596 -40.78 -12.95 15.98
CA ALA A 596 -41.52 -13.36 14.79
C ALA A 596 -42.11 -12.16 14.02
N VAL A 597 -42.23 -12.34 12.70
CA VAL A 597 -42.88 -11.44 11.75
C VAL A 597 -43.89 -12.27 10.96
N PHE A 598 -45.16 -11.86 10.97
CA PHE A 598 -46.22 -12.45 10.15
C PHE A 598 -46.50 -11.56 8.96
N SER A 599 -46.73 -12.17 7.81
CA SER A 599 -47.05 -11.52 6.54
C SER A 599 -48.19 -12.23 5.82
N ARG A 600 -48.97 -11.47 5.05
CA ARG A 600 -49.94 -12.00 4.08
C ARG A 600 -49.89 -11.18 2.79
N GLY A 601 -49.25 -11.75 1.76
CA GLY A 601 -48.94 -11.04 0.53
C GLY A 601 -48.06 -9.81 0.79
N LEU A 602 -48.20 -8.77 -0.05
CA LEU A 602 -47.30 -7.61 -0.05
C LEU A 602 -47.81 -6.38 0.74
N ALA A 603 -48.95 -6.49 1.42
CA ALA A 603 -49.65 -5.35 2.02
C ALA A 603 -49.86 -5.44 3.54
N GLU A 604 -49.85 -6.63 4.12
CA GLU A 604 -50.09 -6.84 5.56
C GLU A 604 -48.89 -7.52 6.20
N MET A 605 -48.22 -6.82 7.11
CA MET A 605 -47.21 -7.39 8.01
C MET A 605 -47.41 -6.91 9.45
N THR A 606 -47.10 -7.78 10.42
CA THR A 606 -46.96 -7.44 11.84
C THR A 606 -45.79 -8.18 12.47
N ARG A 607 -45.27 -7.67 13.58
CA ARG A 607 -44.01 -8.13 14.19
C ARG A 607 -44.04 -8.04 15.71
N GLY A 608 -43.33 -8.93 16.40
CA GLY A 608 -43.30 -8.93 17.86
C GLY A 608 -42.17 -9.76 18.48
N LYS A 609 -41.82 -9.38 19.70
CA LYS A 609 -40.91 -10.11 20.60
C LYS A 609 -41.53 -11.44 21.06
N GLY A 610 -40.68 -12.41 21.36
CA GLY A 610 -41.05 -13.81 21.55
C GLY A 610 -42.10 -14.05 22.64
N ASP A 611 -41.94 -13.46 23.82
CA ASP A 611 -42.90 -13.61 24.93
C ASP A 611 -44.29 -13.09 24.56
N LEU A 612 -44.35 -11.88 23.99
CA LEU A 612 -45.60 -11.24 23.56
C LEU A 612 -46.28 -12.07 22.47
N MET A 613 -45.52 -12.59 21.51
CA MET A 613 -46.07 -13.42 20.42
C MET A 613 -46.62 -14.74 20.95
N VAL A 614 -45.91 -15.43 21.84
CA VAL A 614 -46.39 -16.66 22.50
C VAL A 614 -47.61 -16.37 23.38
N GLN A 615 -47.67 -15.21 24.04
CA GLN A 615 -48.83 -14.79 24.83
C GLN A 615 -50.07 -14.53 23.95
N VAL A 616 -49.93 -13.85 22.80
CA VAL A 616 -51.02 -13.61 21.85
C VAL A 616 -51.55 -14.93 21.28
N MET A 617 -50.66 -15.84 20.84
CA MET A 617 -51.06 -17.14 20.27
C MET A 617 -51.72 -18.06 21.31
N ARG A 618 -51.19 -18.14 22.54
CA ARG A 618 -51.85 -18.85 23.65
C ARG A 618 -53.16 -18.19 24.09
N GLY A 619 -53.34 -16.90 23.81
CA GLY A 619 -54.56 -16.15 24.10
C GLY A 619 -55.70 -16.32 23.09
N PHE A 620 -55.50 -17.09 22.01
CA PHE A 620 -56.37 -17.08 20.83
C PHE A 620 -57.88 -17.20 21.11
N GLU A 621 -58.33 -18.10 21.98
CA GLU A 621 -59.77 -18.27 22.27
C GLU A 621 -60.47 -16.99 22.80
N ARG A 622 -59.71 -15.96 23.23
CA ARG A 622 -60.27 -14.64 23.59
C ARG A 622 -60.59 -13.77 22.36
N TRP A 623 -59.72 -13.80 21.34
CA TRP A 623 -59.75 -12.92 20.17
C TRP A 623 -60.07 -13.65 18.85
N LYS A 624 -60.29 -14.97 18.89
CA LYS A 624 -60.71 -15.85 17.80
C LYS A 624 -61.98 -15.40 17.06
N HIS A 625 -62.81 -14.56 17.70
CA HIS A 625 -63.97 -13.94 17.07
C HIS A 625 -63.62 -12.73 16.18
N GLU A 626 -62.38 -12.24 16.25
CA GLU A 626 -61.79 -11.18 15.41
C GLU A 626 -61.09 -11.77 14.16
N VAL A 627 -61.30 -13.06 13.85
CA VAL A 627 -60.72 -13.76 12.69
C VAL A 627 -61.81 -14.63 12.04
N THR A 628 -62.56 -14.03 11.11
CA THR A 628 -63.57 -14.74 10.30
C THR A 628 -62.98 -15.30 9.01
N ASP A 629 -61.92 -14.69 8.48
CA ASP A 629 -61.14 -15.19 7.35
C ASP A 629 -59.61 -14.97 7.49
N ILE A 630 -58.85 -15.33 6.46
CA ILE A 630 -57.39 -15.19 6.42
C ILE A 630 -56.92 -13.72 6.41
N THR A 631 -57.74 -12.80 5.91
CA THR A 631 -57.40 -11.37 5.77
C THR A 631 -57.47 -10.64 7.10
N GLU A 632 -58.35 -11.06 8.00
CA GLU A 632 -58.45 -10.49 9.34
C GLU A 632 -57.32 -10.98 10.28
N PHE A 633 -56.65 -12.08 9.98
CA PHE A 633 -55.67 -12.68 10.90
C PHE A 633 -54.47 -11.77 11.22
N VAL A 634 -53.74 -11.29 10.22
CA VAL A 634 -52.54 -10.46 10.44
C VAL A 634 -52.90 -9.12 11.10
N PRO A 635 -53.95 -8.39 10.67
CA PRO A 635 -54.44 -7.20 11.38
C PRO A 635 -54.93 -7.46 12.81
N SER A 636 -55.52 -8.63 13.09
CA SER A 636 -55.96 -8.99 14.45
C SER A 636 -54.80 -9.38 15.36
N VAL A 637 -53.79 -10.11 14.86
CA VAL A 637 -52.52 -10.34 15.60
C VAL A 637 -51.86 -9.00 15.95
N ASP A 638 -51.79 -8.06 14.99
CA ASP A 638 -51.25 -6.71 15.21
C ASP A 638 -52.02 -5.95 16.30
N ARG A 639 -53.35 -6.00 16.28
CA ARG A 639 -54.23 -5.39 17.29
C ARG A 639 -53.98 -5.95 18.69
N GLN A 640 -53.85 -7.27 18.81
CA GLN A 640 -53.59 -7.94 20.10
C GLN A 640 -52.16 -7.65 20.61
N LEU A 641 -51.17 -7.60 19.72
CA LEU A 641 -49.80 -7.19 20.07
C LEU A 641 -49.77 -5.74 20.59
N ARG A 642 -50.44 -4.80 19.91
CA ARG A 642 -50.56 -3.40 20.38
C ARG A 642 -51.29 -3.29 21.71
N ALA A 643 -52.33 -4.10 21.95
CA ALA A 643 -53.06 -4.13 23.22
C ALA A 643 -52.21 -4.60 24.42
N LEU A 644 -51.11 -5.34 24.17
CA LEU A 644 -50.14 -5.76 25.19
C LEU A 644 -48.95 -4.80 25.36
N HIS A 645 -48.77 -3.81 24.49
CA HIS A 645 -47.68 -2.84 24.63
C HIS A 645 -47.92 -1.91 25.82
N THR A 646 -46.96 -1.85 26.74
CA THR A 646 -46.97 -0.91 27.87
C THR A 646 -46.17 0.35 27.53
N PRO A 647 -46.59 1.54 28.00
CA PRO A 647 -45.93 2.83 27.66
C PRO A 647 -44.55 3.04 28.32
N HIS A 648 -43.97 1.98 28.87
CA HIS A 648 -42.64 1.96 29.51
C HIS A 648 -41.73 0.87 28.91
N HIS A 649 -42.14 0.23 27.82
CA HIS A 649 -41.27 -0.68 27.09
C HIS A 649 -40.29 0.11 26.21
N CYS A 650 -39.02 -0.31 26.22
CA CYS A 650 -37.96 0.24 25.39
C CYS A 650 -37.16 -0.92 24.78
N THR A 651 -36.85 -0.84 23.49
CA THR A 651 -35.95 -1.78 22.82
C THR A 651 -34.48 -1.48 23.08
N ARG A 652 -33.65 -2.51 22.92
CA ARG A 652 -32.19 -2.41 22.92
C ARG A 652 -31.68 -2.66 21.51
N LEU A 653 -31.17 -1.62 20.83
CA LEU A 653 -30.51 -1.77 19.54
C LEU A 653 -29.02 -2.07 19.75
N ILE A 654 -28.49 -3.13 19.13
CA ILE A 654 -27.07 -3.49 19.22
C ILE A 654 -26.43 -3.38 17.82
N LEU A 655 -25.89 -2.20 17.53
CA LEU A 655 -25.09 -1.95 16.33
C LEU A 655 -23.63 -2.36 16.58
N PRO A 656 -22.92 -2.93 15.58
CA PRO A 656 -21.54 -3.31 15.76
C PRO A 656 -20.66 -2.05 15.71
N GLY A 657 -19.57 -2.00 16.48
CA GLY A 657 -18.67 -0.84 16.52
C GLY A 657 -17.89 -0.55 15.22
N THR A 658 -18.06 -1.38 14.18
CA THR A 658 -17.26 -1.38 12.94
C THR A 658 -17.92 -0.64 11.77
N THR A 659 -19.11 -0.07 11.95
CA THR A 659 -19.94 0.50 10.86
C THR A 659 -19.55 1.91 10.40
N GLY A 660 -18.48 2.49 10.95
CA GLY A 660 -17.87 3.74 10.49
C GLY A 660 -18.66 5.03 10.81
N HIS A 661 -19.98 5.00 10.72
CA HIS A 661 -20.86 6.14 10.99
C HIS A 661 -22.06 5.73 11.86
N ILE A 662 -21.84 5.65 13.19
CA ILE A 662 -22.90 5.41 14.16
C ILE A 662 -23.60 6.76 14.45
N PRO A 663 -24.90 6.94 14.14
CA PRO A 663 -25.62 8.18 14.36
C PRO A 663 -25.50 8.70 15.80
N GLU A 664 -25.50 10.02 15.95
CA GLU A 664 -25.46 10.65 17.29
C GLU A 664 -26.80 10.54 18.03
N ARG A 665 -27.91 10.45 17.29
CA ARG A 665 -29.26 10.25 17.79
C ARG A 665 -29.95 9.15 16.99
N VAL A 666 -30.39 8.11 17.69
CA VAL A 666 -31.37 7.11 17.23
C VAL A 666 -32.60 7.22 18.12
N VAL A 667 -33.80 7.05 17.56
CA VAL A 667 -35.05 7.01 18.34
C VAL A 667 -35.54 5.58 18.51
N CYS A 668 -36.13 5.29 19.67
CA CYS A 668 -36.71 3.99 19.98
C CYS A 668 -38.01 3.78 19.18
N ALA A 669 -38.07 2.73 18.36
CA ALA A 669 -39.24 2.43 17.53
C ALA A 669 -40.52 2.10 18.34
N GLU A 670 -40.40 1.73 19.62
CA GLU A 670 -41.56 1.42 20.49
C GLU A 670 -42.10 2.63 21.26
N CYS A 671 -41.27 3.65 21.55
CA CYS A 671 -41.67 4.77 22.43
C CYS A 671 -41.26 6.17 21.93
N SER A 672 -40.68 6.27 20.73
CA SER A 672 -40.21 7.50 20.04
C SER A 672 -39.20 8.37 20.78
N ARG A 673 -38.71 7.93 21.95
CA ARG A 673 -37.68 8.66 22.73
C ARG A 673 -36.29 8.45 22.13
N PRO A 674 -35.37 9.42 22.24
CA PRO A 674 -33.97 9.19 21.90
C PRO A 674 -33.38 8.07 22.76
N MET A 675 -32.63 7.16 22.12
CA MET A 675 -31.91 6.07 22.77
C MET A 675 -30.57 6.55 23.34
N GLU A 676 -30.18 6.03 24.51
CA GLU A 676 -28.88 6.30 25.11
C GLU A 676 -27.78 5.45 24.44
N LYS A 677 -26.63 6.07 24.14
CA LYS A 677 -25.52 5.47 23.41
C LYS A 677 -24.48 4.87 24.37
N PHE A 678 -24.44 3.55 24.46
CA PHE A 678 -23.44 2.80 25.24
C PHE A 678 -22.49 2.02 24.34
N ILE A 679 -21.23 1.90 24.75
CA ILE A 679 -20.24 0.99 24.14
C ILE A 679 -20.26 -0.30 24.96
N MET A 680 -20.44 -1.45 24.29
CA MET A 680 -20.39 -2.77 24.89
C MET A 680 -19.24 -3.58 24.30
N TYR A 681 -18.51 -4.29 25.16
CA TYR A 681 -17.62 -5.38 24.76
C TYR A 681 -18.32 -6.70 25.07
N SER A 682 -18.43 -7.59 24.08
CA SER A 682 -18.98 -8.95 24.22
C SER A 682 -17.93 -9.98 23.85
N CYS A 683 -17.97 -11.15 24.50
CA CYS A 683 -17.07 -12.25 24.17
C CYS A 683 -17.54 -12.97 22.90
N CYS A 684 -16.61 -13.53 22.11
CA CYS A 684 -16.95 -14.30 20.92
C CYS A 684 -17.60 -15.66 21.22
N ILE A 685 -17.58 -16.12 22.47
CA ILE A 685 -18.01 -17.47 22.89
C ILE A 685 -19.47 -17.52 23.37
N ASP A 686 -20.03 -16.40 23.86
CA ASP A 686 -21.39 -16.33 24.43
C ASP A 686 -22.52 -16.47 23.41
#